data_AF-A0A3B5AWV1-F1
#
_entry.id   AF-A0A3B5AWV1-F1
#
_cell.length_a   1.000
_cell.length_b   1.000
_cell.length_c   1.000
_cell.angle_alpha   90.00
_cell.angle_beta   90.00
_cell.angle_gamma   90.00
#
_symmetry.space_group_name_H-M   'P 1'
#
loop_
_entity.id
_entity.type
_entity.pdbx_description
1 polymer ?
#
loop_
_entity_poly.entity_id
_entity_poly.type
_entity_poly.pdbx_seq_one_letter_code
_entity_poly.pdbx_strand_id
1 'polypeptide(L)'
;MSVLLCLTGQILAHDLLNFSFLTHLSSVSVQVFVNEVNTHREQVLALEKAGSQLRFASLKQDVVLIKNLLLSVQARWDKLVQRSLDRGRHLDEARKRAKQFHEAWRKLTDWLEEAEKRLDSELEISNEPDKIKVQLAKHKEFQKALGSKQPVYDTTVRSGKAMRDKAQLPADTQKLDHLVGEVRDKWDTVCGKSVERQHKLEEALLFSGQFAEALQALVDWLYRVEPQLAEDQPVHGDLDLVSNLMDSHKAFQKELGKRTSSVQALKRSARELMETGRDDTAWVKVQLQELSNRWDTVCALSVTKQTRLQQALKQAEEFRTAVQVLLEWLSEAEQTLRFRGVLPEEAETLQALLHTHRDFMGTVEEKRADVNKAAGMGEGILTMCHADSITTIKHWITIIRARFEEVLTWAKQHEQRLETALTEVLNNANLLEELLSWLQWAETTLVQRDTEPLPQDIPQLKTLITEHQMFMEEMTRKQPDVDKVTKTYKRKPAEPPSSLAERRGRTNIITSQSMMMVSGGNPRLNQLCARWQQVWLLALDRQRKLNDALDRLEELKEFANFDFDVWRKKYMRWMNHKKSRVMDFFRRIDKDQDGKITRQEFIDGILASKFPTSKLEMTAVADIFDRDGDGLLTRSCIVAAFVKKNIWTLQT
;
A
#
# COMPACT_ATOMS: atom_id res chain seq x y z
N MET A 1 13.81 82.67 -20.71
CA MET A 1 12.51 82.71 -21.43
C MET A 1 11.40 83.39 -20.66
N SER A 2 11.28 83.23 -19.34
CA SER A 2 10.21 83.86 -18.53
C SER A 2 10.25 85.39 -18.46
N VAL A 3 11.42 86.02 -18.68
CA VAL A 3 11.55 87.49 -18.70
C VAL A 3 11.04 88.09 -20.02
N LEU A 4 11.10 87.35 -21.14
CA LEU A 4 10.55 87.81 -22.42
C LEU A 4 9.02 87.73 -22.46
N LEU A 5 8.40 86.74 -21.80
CA LEU A 5 6.94 86.59 -21.73
C LEU A 5 6.28 87.60 -20.78
N CYS A 6 6.99 88.04 -19.75
CA CYS A 6 6.49 89.07 -18.82
C CYS A 6 6.57 90.48 -19.45
N LEU A 7 7.63 90.75 -20.23
CA LEU A 7 7.78 92.01 -20.97
C LEU A 7 6.79 92.14 -22.15
N THR A 8 6.44 91.06 -22.83
CA THR A 8 5.41 91.11 -23.89
C THR A 8 4.00 91.31 -23.32
N GLY A 9 3.67 90.71 -22.18
CA GLY A 9 2.38 90.91 -21.49
C GLY A 9 2.16 92.34 -20.96
N GLN A 10 3.21 93.00 -20.46
CA GLN A 10 3.14 94.41 -20.02
C GLN A 10 3.08 95.41 -21.18
N ILE A 11 3.73 95.13 -22.31
CA ILE A 11 3.62 95.95 -23.53
C ILE A 11 2.21 95.79 -24.16
N LEU A 12 1.63 94.59 -24.14
CA LEU A 12 0.27 94.32 -24.64
C LEU A 12 -0.82 95.01 -23.80
N ALA A 13 -0.68 95.07 -22.48
CA ALA A 13 -1.59 95.82 -21.60
C ALA A 13 -1.49 97.34 -21.81
N HIS A 14 -0.27 97.85 -22.02
CA HIS A 14 -0.01 99.26 -22.29
C HIS A 14 -0.56 99.73 -23.66
N ASP A 15 -0.57 98.84 -24.66
CA ASP A 15 -1.10 99.14 -25.99
C ASP A 15 -2.60 98.83 -26.17
N LEU A 16 -3.23 98.08 -25.28
CA LEU A 16 -4.70 97.92 -25.23
C LEU A 16 -5.40 99.01 -24.44
N LEU A 17 -4.70 99.59 -23.45
CA LEU A 17 -4.97 100.96 -23.05
C LEU A 17 -5.01 101.80 -24.33
N ASN A 18 -4.01 101.78 -25.23
CA ASN A 18 -4.11 102.54 -26.50
C ASN A 18 -5.35 102.26 -27.38
N PHE A 19 -5.92 101.05 -27.51
CA PHE A 19 -7.14 100.85 -28.35
C PHE A 19 -8.44 101.31 -27.66
N SER A 20 -8.58 100.99 -26.38
CA SER A 20 -9.65 101.55 -25.53
C SER A 20 -9.51 103.06 -25.40
N PHE A 21 -8.28 103.56 -25.32
CA PHE A 21 -7.90 104.96 -25.19
C PHE A 21 -8.00 105.70 -26.52
N LEU A 22 -7.80 105.07 -27.68
CA LEU A 22 -8.01 105.66 -29.01
C LEU A 22 -9.50 105.71 -29.37
N THR A 23 -10.28 104.68 -29.02
CA THR A 23 -11.75 104.74 -29.15
C THR A 23 -12.37 105.68 -28.11
N HIS A 24 -11.78 105.78 -26.92
CA HIS A 24 -12.13 106.77 -25.89
C HIS A 24 -11.71 108.19 -26.29
N LEU A 25 -10.52 108.39 -26.84
CA LEU A 25 -10.05 109.67 -27.36
C LEU A 25 -10.86 110.06 -28.59
N SER A 26 -11.20 109.12 -29.47
CA SER A 26 -12.09 109.37 -30.61
C SER A 26 -13.51 109.70 -30.15
N SER A 27 -14.03 109.00 -29.14
CA SER A 27 -15.32 109.30 -28.50
C SER A 27 -15.30 110.66 -27.78
N VAL A 28 -14.22 110.99 -27.08
CA VAL A 28 -14.03 112.28 -26.40
C VAL A 28 -13.84 113.40 -27.42
N SER A 29 -13.06 113.20 -28.48
CA SER A 29 -12.88 114.16 -29.57
C SER A 29 -14.18 114.39 -30.34
N VAL A 30 -15.01 113.36 -30.55
CA VAL A 30 -16.35 113.53 -31.13
C VAL A 30 -17.28 114.23 -30.14
N GLN A 31 -17.16 113.99 -28.84
CA GLN A 31 -17.95 114.70 -27.83
C GLN A 31 -17.54 116.18 -27.71
N VAL A 32 -16.24 116.47 -27.85
CA VAL A 32 -15.69 117.83 -27.98
C VAL A 32 -16.19 118.48 -29.27
N PHE A 33 -16.17 117.77 -30.40
CA PHE A 33 -16.70 118.25 -31.67
C PHE A 33 -18.22 118.46 -31.64
N VAL A 34 -18.98 117.60 -30.97
CA VAL A 34 -20.43 117.80 -30.72
C VAL A 34 -20.63 119.06 -29.87
N ASN A 35 -19.81 119.27 -28.84
CA ASN A 35 -19.87 120.49 -28.02
C ASN A 35 -19.49 121.74 -28.82
N GLU A 36 -18.48 121.67 -29.67
CA GLU A 36 -18.06 122.74 -30.57
C GLU A 36 -19.13 123.03 -31.64
N VAL A 37 -19.74 122.01 -32.22
CA VAL A 37 -20.93 122.18 -33.08
C VAL A 37 -22.05 122.83 -32.27
N ASN A 38 -22.24 122.51 -30.99
CA ASN A 38 -23.25 123.17 -30.17
C ASN A 38 -22.93 124.64 -29.86
N THR A 39 -21.66 125.05 -29.74
CA THR A 39 -21.29 126.46 -29.51
C THR A 39 -21.56 127.35 -30.73
N HIS A 40 -21.45 126.79 -31.94
CA HIS A 40 -21.78 127.51 -33.18
C HIS A 40 -23.29 127.62 -33.45
N ARG A 41 -24.13 126.96 -32.64
CA ARG A 41 -25.60 127.00 -32.77
C ARG A 41 -26.15 128.42 -32.67
N GLU A 42 -25.66 129.20 -31.71
CA GLU A 42 -26.11 130.58 -31.52
C GLU A 42 -25.72 131.47 -32.72
N GLN A 43 -24.56 131.22 -33.32
CA GLN A 43 -24.11 131.95 -34.51
C GLN A 43 -24.96 131.62 -35.74
N VAL A 44 -25.38 130.36 -35.92
CA VAL A 44 -26.30 129.96 -37.00
C VAL A 44 -27.70 130.56 -36.78
N LEU A 45 -28.21 130.57 -35.55
CA LEU A 45 -29.47 131.24 -35.20
C LEU A 45 -29.40 132.76 -35.42
N ALA A 46 -28.26 133.39 -35.09
CA ALA A 46 -28.03 134.80 -35.36
C ALA A 46 -27.97 135.11 -36.86
N LEU A 47 -27.32 134.24 -37.65
CA LEU A 47 -27.27 134.33 -39.11
C LEU A 47 -28.67 134.14 -39.74
N GLU A 48 -29.48 133.23 -39.22
CA GLU A 48 -30.88 133.04 -39.64
C GLU A 48 -31.72 134.29 -39.35
N LYS A 49 -31.55 134.89 -38.15
CA LYS A 49 -32.22 136.14 -37.76
C LYS A 49 -31.79 137.32 -38.62
N ALA A 50 -30.48 137.51 -38.82
CA ALA A 50 -29.92 138.57 -39.64
C ALA A 50 -30.28 138.41 -41.12
N GLY A 51 -30.22 137.19 -41.66
CA GLY A 51 -30.62 136.90 -43.03
C GLY A 51 -32.13 137.02 -43.24
N SER A 52 -32.95 136.70 -42.24
CA SER A 52 -34.39 136.94 -42.28
C SER A 52 -34.71 138.44 -42.32
N GLN A 53 -34.01 139.25 -41.53
CA GLN A 53 -34.11 140.72 -41.58
C GLN A 53 -33.67 141.26 -42.94
N LEU A 54 -32.55 140.77 -43.48
CA LEU A 54 -32.07 141.13 -44.82
C LEU A 54 -33.12 140.79 -45.89
N ARG A 55 -33.74 139.61 -45.81
CA ARG A 55 -34.83 139.18 -46.69
C ARG A 55 -36.03 140.14 -46.65
N PHE A 56 -36.38 140.71 -45.50
CA PHE A 56 -37.47 141.70 -45.40
C PHE A 56 -37.08 143.08 -45.95
N ALA A 57 -35.79 143.43 -45.96
CA ALA A 57 -35.28 144.73 -46.41
C ALA A 57 -34.87 144.75 -47.90
N SER A 58 -34.80 143.61 -48.58
CA SER A 58 -34.37 143.49 -49.99
C SER A 58 -35.50 143.59 -51.02
N LEU A 59 -35.15 143.94 -52.27
CA LEU A 59 -36.06 143.99 -53.42
C LEU A 59 -36.54 142.57 -53.80
N LYS A 60 -37.74 142.45 -54.43
CA LYS A 60 -38.39 141.15 -54.75
C LYS A 60 -37.49 140.11 -55.45
N GLN A 61 -36.49 140.56 -56.20
CA GLN A 61 -35.56 139.70 -56.96
C GLN A 61 -34.55 138.96 -56.06
N ASP A 62 -34.12 139.57 -54.95
CA ASP A 62 -33.09 139.02 -54.05
C ASP A 62 -33.67 138.16 -52.91
N VAL A 63 -34.96 138.35 -52.60
CA VAL A 63 -35.69 137.62 -51.53
C VAL A 63 -35.63 136.10 -51.72
N VAL A 64 -35.76 135.62 -52.96
CA VAL A 64 -35.71 134.19 -53.29
C VAL A 64 -34.31 133.63 -53.10
N LEU A 65 -33.29 134.39 -53.52
CA LEU A 65 -31.88 134.01 -53.36
C LEU A 65 -31.49 133.93 -51.88
N ILE A 66 -31.81 134.95 -51.09
CA ILE A 66 -31.52 134.99 -49.64
C ILE A 66 -32.25 133.85 -48.91
N LYS A 67 -33.53 133.61 -49.25
CA LYS A 67 -34.30 132.48 -48.69
C LYS A 67 -33.64 131.13 -49.01
N ASN A 68 -33.22 130.92 -50.26
CA ASN A 68 -32.58 129.67 -50.68
C ASN A 68 -31.21 129.48 -50.01
N LEU A 69 -30.43 130.55 -49.82
CA LEU A 69 -29.15 130.50 -49.09
C LEU A 69 -29.36 130.16 -47.61
N LEU A 70 -30.33 130.78 -46.93
CA LEU A 70 -30.67 130.47 -45.53
C LEU A 70 -31.15 129.02 -45.37
N LEU A 71 -32.05 128.56 -46.25
CA LEU A 71 -32.48 127.15 -46.26
C LEU A 71 -31.32 126.19 -46.52
N SER A 72 -30.37 126.57 -47.38
CA SER A 72 -29.17 125.76 -47.65
C SER A 72 -28.25 125.66 -46.44
N VAL A 73 -27.99 126.78 -45.75
CA VAL A 73 -27.18 126.81 -44.52
C VAL A 73 -27.86 126.01 -43.41
N GLN A 74 -29.16 126.20 -43.19
CA GLN A 74 -29.93 125.45 -42.20
C GLN A 74 -29.92 123.94 -42.49
N ALA A 75 -30.15 123.53 -43.75
CA ALA A 75 -30.10 122.12 -44.13
C ALA A 75 -28.69 121.51 -43.97
N ARG A 76 -27.62 122.27 -44.25
CA ARG A 76 -26.24 121.82 -44.02
C ARG A 76 -25.92 121.72 -42.54
N TRP A 77 -26.40 122.66 -41.73
CA TRP A 77 -26.27 122.66 -40.28
C TRP A 77 -26.97 121.45 -39.65
N ASP A 78 -28.25 121.24 -39.96
CA ASP A 78 -29.01 120.10 -39.45
C ASP A 78 -28.36 118.78 -39.84
N LYS A 79 -27.87 118.67 -41.09
CA LYS A 79 -27.13 117.50 -41.56
C LYS A 79 -25.80 117.30 -40.81
N LEU A 80 -25.09 118.37 -40.47
CA LEU A 80 -23.85 118.32 -39.68
C LEU A 80 -24.13 117.86 -38.24
N VAL A 81 -25.14 118.44 -37.59
CA VAL A 81 -25.57 118.07 -36.24
C VAL A 81 -26.01 116.60 -36.19
N GLN A 82 -26.86 116.17 -37.11
CA GLN A 82 -27.30 114.76 -37.19
C GLN A 82 -26.11 113.82 -37.40
N ARG A 83 -25.22 114.10 -38.36
CA ARG A 83 -24.02 113.29 -38.60
C ARG A 83 -23.09 113.22 -37.39
N SER A 84 -22.94 114.32 -36.65
CA SER A 84 -22.12 114.38 -35.44
C SER A 84 -22.70 113.54 -34.31
N LEU A 85 -24.02 113.63 -34.08
CA LEU A 85 -24.74 112.81 -33.10
C LEU A 85 -24.72 111.31 -33.47
N ASP A 86 -24.98 110.97 -34.74
CA ASP A 86 -24.93 109.59 -35.22
C ASP A 86 -23.52 109.01 -35.11
N ARG A 87 -22.48 109.78 -35.47
CA ARG A 87 -21.09 109.37 -35.27
C ARG A 87 -20.76 109.13 -33.80
N GLY A 88 -21.26 109.99 -32.90
CA GLY A 88 -21.13 109.83 -31.45
C GLY A 88 -21.77 108.53 -30.94
N ARG A 89 -23.02 108.25 -31.34
CA ARG A 89 -23.72 107.01 -30.99
C ARG A 89 -22.99 105.78 -31.51
N HIS A 90 -22.56 105.78 -32.77
CA HIS A 90 -21.83 104.67 -33.36
C HIS A 90 -20.49 104.39 -32.66
N LEU A 91 -19.75 105.43 -32.27
CA LEU A 91 -18.50 105.27 -31.52
C LEU A 91 -18.73 104.75 -30.09
N ASP A 92 -19.78 105.22 -29.40
CA ASP A 92 -20.13 104.71 -28.07
C ASP A 92 -20.55 103.24 -28.10
N GLU A 93 -21.36 102.84 -29.09
CA GLU A 93 -21.71 101.43 -29.31
C GLU A 93 -20.48 100.58 -29.63
N ALA A 94 -19.59 101.06 -30.51
CA ALA A 94 -18.35 100.37 -30.85
C ALA A 94 -17.45 100.22 -29.61
N ARG A 95 -17.32 101.26 -28.79
CA ARG A 95 -16.59 101.24 -27.52
C ARG A 95 -17.19 100.23 -26.53
N LYS A 96 -18.51 100.19 -26.38
CA LYS A 96 -19.20 99.22 -25.52
C LYS A 96 -18.95 97.78 -25.98
N ARG A 97 -19.07 97.50 -27.29
CA ARG A 97 -18.77 96.19 -27.87
C ARG A 97 -17.30 95.80 -27.68
N ALA A 98 -16.36 96.72 -27.91
CA ALA A 98 -14.93 96.49 -27.70
C ALA A 98 -14.60 96.18 -26.24
N LYS A 99 -15.18 96.92 -25.30
CA LYS A 99 -15.03 96.65 -23.86
C LYS A 99 -15.59 95.28 -23.47
N GLN A 100 -16.80 94.94 -23.95
CA GLN A 100 -17.43 93.66 -23.68
C GLN A 100 -16.64 92.48 -24.24
N PHE A 101 -16.18 92.58 -25.50
CA PHE A 101 -15.31 91.57 -26.10
C PHE A 101 -14.02 91.40 -25.31
N HIS A 102 -13.31 92.50 -25.00
CA HIS A 102 -12.01 92.40 -24.36
C HIS A 102 -12.12 91.81 -22.94
N GLU A 103 -13.18 92.14 -22.21
CA GLU A 103 -13.45 91.53 -20.91
C GLU A 103 -13.78 90.03 -21.02
N ALA A 104 -14.57 89.63 -22.02
CA ALA A 104 -14.86 88.22 -22.29
C ALA A 104 -13.61 87.45 -22.72
N TRP A 105 -12.81 88.04 -23.60
CA TRP A 105 -11.51 87.54 -24.04
C TRP A 105 -10.58 87.33 -22.86
N ARG A 106 -10.37 88.34 -22.01
CA ARG A 106 -9.45 88.24 -20.86
C ARG A 106 -9.87 87.11 -19.92
N LYS A 107 -11.14 87.08 -19.50
CA LYS A 107 -11.67 86.05 -18.60
C LYS A 107 -11.53 84.64 -19.18
N LEU A 108 -11.71 84.48 -20.49
CA LEU A 108 -11.57 83.19 -21.15
C LEU A 108 -10.09 82.78 -21.25
N THR A 109 -9.21 83.71 -21.62
CA THR A 109 -7.76 83.50 -21.66
C THR A 109 -7.22 83.08 -20.29
N ASP A 110 -7.59 83.81 -19.22
CA ASP A 110 -7.17 83.49 -17.84
C ASP A 110 -7.63 82.08 -17.43
N TRP A 111 -8.87 81.72 -17.79
CA TRP A 111 -9.40 80.39 -17.52
C TRP A 111 -8.68 79.30 -18.31
N LEU A 112 -8.35 79.55 -19.58
CA LEU A 112 -7.61 78.63 -20.43
C LEU A 112 -6.19 78.39 -19.93
N GLU A 113 -5.50 79.44 -19.47
CA GLU A 113 -4.16 79.34 -18.87
C GLU A 113 -4.17 78.48 -17.60
N GLU A 114 -5.15 78.68 -16.72
CA GLU A 114 -5.29 77.87 -15.51
C GLU A 114 -5.69 76.42 -15.84
N ALA A 115 -6.55 76.21 -16.84
CA ALA A 115 -6.92 74.87 -17.31
C ALA A 115 -5.73 74.13 -17.91
N GLU A 116 -4.91 74.81 -18.71
CA GLU A 116 -3.66 74.28 -19.27
C GLU A 116 -2.68 73.91 -18.16
N LYS A 117 -2.43 74.83 -17.22
CA LYS A 117 -1.57 74.59 -16.07
C LYS A 117 -2.03 73.40 -15.22
N ARG A 118 -3.34 73.26 -15.03
CA ARG A 118 -3.92 72.10 -14.32
C ARG A 118 -3.61 70.80 -15.06
N LEU A 119 -3.84 70.74 -16.39
CA LEU A 119 -3.51 69.55 -17.20
C LEU A 119 -2.01 69.23 -17.18
N ASP A 120 -1.15 70.25 -17.18
CA ASP A 120 0.30 70.08 -17.09
C ASP A 120 0.77 69.63 -15.70
N SER A 121 -0.02 69.86 -14.66
CA SER A 121 0.24 69.35 -13.31
C SER A 121 -0.28 67.93 -13.10
N GLU A 122 -1.34 67.52 -13.82
CA GLU A 122 -1.99 66.22 -13.70
C GLU A 122 -1.37 65.19 -14.68
N LEU A 123 -0.05 65.07 -14.75
CA LEU A 123 0.62 64.16 -15.70
C LEU A 123 0.68 62.71 -15.20
N GLU A 124 0.71 62.50 -13.88
CA GLU A 124 0.89 61.18 -13.27
C GLU A 124 -0.33 60.28 -13.45
N ILE A 125 -0.12 59.03 -13.85
CA ILE A 125 -1.16 57.99 -13.96
C ILE A 125 -0.78 56.86 -13.02
N SER A 126 -1.72 56.45 -12.18
CA SER A 126 -1.54 55.31 -11.27
C SER A 126 -1.38 54.00 -12.06
N ASN A 127 -0.67 53.02 -11.50
CA ASN A 127 -0.61 51.66 -12.05
C ASN A 127 -1.73 50.75 -11.54
N GLU A 128 -2.50 51.21 -10.55
CA GLU A 128 -3.62 50.48 -9.94
C GLU A 128 -4.96 50.82 -10.64
N PRO A 129 -5.72 49.82 -11.13
CA PRO A 129 -6.92 50.06 -11.94
C PRO A 129 -7.95 50.98 -11.27
N ASP A 130 -8.19 50.81 -9.97
CA ASP A 130 -9.21 51.57 -9.26
C ASP A 130 -8.82 53.04 -9.06
N LYS A 131 -7.54 53.33 -8.85
CA LYS A 131 -7.03 54.71 -8.83
C LYS A 131 -7.11 55.36 -10.22
N ILE A 132 -6.83 54.61 -11.30
CA ILE A 132 -6.99 55.12 -12.67
C ILE A 132 -8.45 55.46 -12.95
N LYS A 133 -9.42 54.61 -12.53
CA LYS A 133 -10.86 54.91 -12.65
C LYS A 133 -11.23 56.22 -11.94
N VAL A 134 -10.65 56.49 -10.76
CA VAL A 134 -10.85 57.76 -10.05
C VAL A 134 -10.26 58.94 -10.82
N GLN A 135 -9.06 58.80 -11.40
CA GLN A 135 -8.46 59.84 -12.24
C GLN A 135 -9.30 60.11 -13.50
N LEU A 136 -9.82 59.06 -14.15
CA LEU A 136 -10.72 59.15 -15.28
C LEU A 136 -12.02 59.89 -14.93
N ALA A 137 -12.60 59.60 -13.76
CA ALA A 137 -13.79 60.31 -13.28
C ALA A 137 -13.52 61.81 -13.03
N LYS A 138 -12.37 62.15 -12.42
CA LYS A 138 -11.94 63.55 -12.24
C LYS A 138 -11.74 64.26 -13.58
N HIS A 139 -11.16 63.59 -14.57
CA HIS A 139 -10.95 64.14 -15.91
C HIS A 139 -12.28 64.34 -16.66
N LYS A 140 -13.25 63.44 -16.50
CA LYS A 140 -14.62 63.63 -17.03
C LYS A 140 -15.29 64.89 -16.48
N GLU A 141 -15.10 65.21 -15.20
CA GLU A 141 -15.60 66.47 -14.64
C GLU A 141 -14.86 67.69 -15.22
N PHE A 142 -13.55 67.59 -15.48
CA PHE A 142 -12.81 68.63 -16.22
C PHE A 142 -13.35 68.81 -17.64
N GLN A 143 -13.59 67.72 -18.38
CA GLN A 143 -14.17 67.77 -19.73
C GLN A 143 -15.56 68.42 -19.74
N LYS A 144 -16.39 68.15 -18.72
CA LYS A 144 -17.68 68.82 -18.55
C LYS A 144 -17.52 70.33 -18.31
N ALA A 145 -16.56 70.73 -17.47
CA ALA A 145 -16.23 72.13 -17.26
C ALA A 145 -15.74 72.80 -18.57
N LEU A 146 -14.87 72.14 -19.32
CA LEU A 146 -14.39 72.59 -20.63
C LEU A 146 -15.53 72.74 -21.64
N GLY A 147 -16.41 71.73 -21.76
CA GLY A 147 -17.59 71.78 -22.62
C GLY A 147 -18.53 72.93 -22.26
N SER A 148 -18.68 73.25 -20.97
CA SER A 148 -19.48 74.42 -20.52
C SER A 148 -18.90 75.77 -20.95
N LYS A 149 -17.60 75.83 -21.29
CA LYS A 149 -16.93 77.04 -21.80
C LYS A 149 -17.04 77.21 -23.31
N GLN A 150 -17.47 76.18 -24.06
CA GLN A 150 -17.66 76.25 -25.51
C GLN A 150 -18.55 77.43 -25.95
N PRO A 151 -19.72 77.70 -25.34
CA PRO A 151 -20.55 78.82 -25.77
C PRO A 151 -19.90 80.19 -25.51
N VAL A 152 -19.09 80.29 -24.45
CA VAL A 152 -18.33 81.50 -24.11
C VAL A 152 -17.22 81.73 -25.12
N TYR A 153 -16.49 80.67 -25.50
CA TYR A 153 -15.51 80.69 -26.57
C TYR A 153 -16.12 81.11 -27.90
N ASP A 154 -17.18 80.43 -28.34
CA ASP A 154 -17.84 80.71 -29.62
C ASP A 154 -18.34 82.16 -29.68
N THR A 155 -18.92 82.66 -28.58
CA THR A 155 -19.41 84.03 -28.49
C THR A 155 -18.28 85.04 -28.49
N THR A 156 -17.17 84.76 -27.81
CA THR A 156 -15.97 85.62 -27.79
C THR A 156 -15.35 85.70 -29.19
N VAL A 157 -15.17 84.57 -29.87
CA VAL A 157 -14.64 84.51 -31.24
C VAL A 157 -15.58 85.21 -32.24
N ARG A 158 -16.91 84.96 -32.16
CA ARG A 158 -17.89 85.66 -33.00
C ARG A 158 -17.88 87.17 -32.77
N SER A 159 -17.82 87.61 -31.52
CA SER A 159 -17.76 89.03 -31.16
C SER A 159 -16.49 89.68 -31.71
N GLY A 160 -15.33 89.03 -31.56
CA GLY A 160 -14.06 89.49 -32.12
C GLY A 160 -14.09 89.63 -33.64
N LYS A 161 -14.60 88.60 -34.35
CA LYS A 161 -14.78 88.64 -35.81
C LYS A 161 -15.72 89.77 -36.24
N ALA A 162 -16.87 89.92 -35.57
CA ALA A 162 -17.85 90.95 -35.89
C ALA A 162 -17.31 92.38 -35.67
N MET A 163 -16.38 92.57 -34.72
CA MET A 163 -15.70 93.86 -34.53
C MET A 163 -14.61 94.08 -35.56
N ARG A 164 -13.85 93.04 -35.93
CA ARG A 164 -12.84 93.10 -36.98
C ARG A 164 -13.49 93.51 -38.31
N ASP A 165 -14.63 92.91 -38.66
CA ASP A 165 -15.33 93.21 -39.91
C ASP A 165 -15.85 94.67 -39.98
N LYS A 166 -15.96 95.34 -38.83
CA LYS A 166 -16.40 96.75 -38.71
C LYS A 166 -15.25 97.73 -38.49
N ALA A 167 -14.02 97.24 -38.31
CA ALA A 167 -12.86 98.08 -38.07
C ALA A 167 -12.41 98.74 -39.38
N GLN A 168 -12.06 100.03 -39.31
CA GLN A 168 -11.67 100.84 -40.47
C GLN A 168 -10.15 101.01 -40.59
N LEU A 169 -9.42 100.78 -39.50
CA LEU A 169 -7.96 100.92 -39.45
C LEU A 169 -7.28 99.55 -39.57
N PRO A 170 -6.26 99.40 -40.43
CA PRO A 170 -5.51 98.16 -40.57
C PRO A 170 -4.82 97.67 -39.27
N ALA A 171 -4.40 98.59 -38.40
CA ALA A 171 -3.81 98.23 -37.11
C ALA A 171 -4.82 97.55 -36.17
N ASP A 172 -6.09 97.98 -36.23
CA ASP A 172 -7.16 97.45 -35.39
C ASP A 172 -7.62 96.07 -35.86
N THR A 173 -7.70 95.86 -37.18
CA THR A 173 -8.01 94.55 -37.75
C THR A 173 -6.94 93.52 -37.39
N GLN A 174 -5.65 93.85 -37.57
CA GLN A 174 -4.53 92.99 -37.19
C GLN A 174 -4.55 92.62 -35.71
N LYS A 175 -4.85 93.60 -34.84
CA LYS A 175 -4.92 93.37 -33.40
C LYS A 175 -6.09 92.46 -33.00
N LEU A 176 -7.25 92.67 -33.59
CA LEU A 176 -8.41 91.80 -33.34
C LEU A 176 -8.18 90.39 -33.86
N ASP A 177 -7.53 90.24 -35.01
CA ASP A 177 -7.10 88.93 -35.53
C ASP A 177 -6.10 88.24 -34.58
N HIS A 178 -5.13 88.99 -34.02
CA HIS A 178 -4.20 88.44 -33.02
C HIS A 178 -4.93 87.97 -31.76
N LEU A 179 -5.81 88.78 -31.16
CA LEU A 179 -6.53 88.42 -29.93
C LEU A 179 -7.45 87.21 -30.14
N VAL A 180 -8.16 87.17 -31.27
CA VAL A 180 -8.99 86.02 -31.63
C VAL A 180 -8.14 84.78 -31.91
N GLY A 181 -6.99 84.96 -32.56
CA GLY A 181 -6.00 83.91 -32.79
C GLY A 181 -5.48 83.31 -31.49
N GLU A 182 -5.05 84.14 -30.54
CA GLU A 182 -4.51 83.71 -29.25
C GLU A 182 -5.52 82.85 -28.45
N VAL A 183 -6.77 83.30 -28.35
CA VAL A 183 -7.81 82.52 -27.65
C VAL A 183 -8.14 81.22 -28.37
N ARG A 184 -8.13 81.21 -29.71
CA ARG A 184 -8.30 79.98 -30.49
C ARG A 184 -7.15 79.01 -30.24
N ASP A 185 -5.91 79.48 -30.31
CA ASP A 185 -4.74 78.62 -30.16
C ASP A 185 -4.66 78.05 -28.73
N LYS A 186 -4.98 78.83 -27.69
CA LYS A 186 -5.12 78.35 -26.30
C LYS A 186 -6.28 77.37 -26.12
N TRP A 187 -7.43 77.64 -26.74
CA TRP A 187 -8.58 76.74 -26.71
C TRP A 187 -8.23 75.38 -27.34
N ASP A 188 -7.63 75.40 -28.52
CA ASP A 188 -7.21 74.21 -29.26
C ASP A 188 -6.15 73.43 -28.47
N THR A 189 -5.22 74.13 -27.81
CA THR A 189 -4.20 73.52 -26.94
C THR A 189 -4.83 72.79 -25.76
N VAL A 190 -5.72 73.44 -25.01
CA VAL A 190 -6.41 72.80 -23.87
C VAL A 190 -7.28 71.63 -24.32
N CYS A 191 -7.98 71.74 -25.46
CA CYS A 191 -8.74 70.64 -26.04
C CYS A 191 -7.85 69.47 -26.43
N GLY A 192 -6.73 69.74 -27.12
CA GLY A 192 -5.74 68.74 -27.51
C GLY A 192 -5.15 67.99 -26.31
N LYS A 193 -4.65 68.74 -25.31
CA LYS A 193 -4.13 68.16 -24.05
C LYS A 193 -5.18 67.35 -23.31
N SER A 194 -6.44 67.81 -23.29
CA SER A 194 -7.55 67.07 -22.66
C SER A 194 -7.84 65.73 -23.35
N VAL A 195 -7.83 65.70 -24.69
CA VAL A 195 -8.02 64.47 -25.47
C VAL A 195 -6.85 63.52 -25.26
N GLU A 196 -5.61 64.02 -25.33
CA GLU A 196 -4.40 63.23 -25.08
C GLU A 196 -4.40 62.61 -23.68
N ARG A 197 -4.78 63.40 -22.67
CA ARG A 197 -4.90 62.91 -21.28
C ARG A 197 -5.96 61.82 -21.16
N GLN A 198 -7.11 61.97 -21.79
CA GLN A 198 -8.17 60.95 -21.81
C GLN A 198 -7.65 59.65 -22.43
N HIS A 199 -7.01 59.73 -23.61
CA HIS A 199 -6.45 58.56 -24.29
C HIS A 199 -5.43 57.83 -23.42
N LYS A 200 -4.50 58.58 -22.80
CA LYS A 200 -3.49 58.00 -21.90
C LYS A 200 -4.11 57.31 -20.67
N LEU A 201 -5.16 57.89 -20.09
CA LEU A 201 -5.86 57.27 -18.96
C LEU A 201 -6.62 55.99 -19.36
N GLU A 202 -7.25 55.97 -20.53
CA GLU A 202 -7.97 54.79 -21.05
C GLU A 202 -7.01 53.66 -21.42
N GLU A 203 -5.89 53.99 -22.08
CA GLU A 203 -4.83 53.04 -22.43
C GLU A 203 -4.20 52.42 -21.17
N ALA A 204 -3.86 53.26 -20.17
CA ALA A 204 -3.34 52.80 -18.90
C ALA A 204 -4.35 51.91 -18.14
N LEU A 205 -5.65 52.26 -18.17
CA LEU A 205 -6.69 51.45 -17.54
C LEU A 205 -6.83 50.07 -18.19
N LEU A 206 -6.78 50.02 -19.53
CA LEU A 206 -6.84 48.76 -20.28
C LEU A 206 -5.65 47.87 -19.92
N PHE A 207 -4.44 48.42 -19.98
CA PHE A 207 -3.22 47.67 -19.73
C PHE A 207 -3.12 47.19 -18.26
N SER A 208 -3.38 48.08 -17.30
CA SER A 208 -3.41 47.76 -15.87
C SER A 208 -4.52 46.74 -15.53
N GLY A 209 -5.69 46.85 -16.17
CA GLY A 209 -6.79 45.89 -16.02
C GLY A 209 -6.42 44.49 -16.51
N GLN A 210 -5.85 44.38 -17.71
CA GLN A 210 -5.37 43.11 -18.26
C GLN A 210 -4.28 42.47 -17.38
N PHE A 211 -3.36 43.28 -16.85
CA PHE A 211 -2.36 42.83 -15.90
C PHE A 211 -3.00 42.27 -14.62
N ALA A 212 -3.94 43.01 -14.02
CA ALA A 212 -4.61 42.61 -12.79
C ALA A 212 -5.43 41.31 -12.96
N GLU A 213 -6.16 41.16 -14.07
CA GLU A 213 -6.92 39.94 -14.36
C GLU A 213 -6.00 38.72 -14.58
N ALA A 214 -4.92 38.89 -15.35
CA ALA A 214 -3.96 37.82 -15.59
C ALA A 214 -3.22 37.40 -14.31
N LEU A 215 -2.87 38.36 -13.46
CA LEU A 215 -2.34 38.13 -12.12
C LEU A 215 -3.31 37.33 -11.26
N GLN A 216 -4.56 37.80 -11.14
CA GLN A 216 -5.58 37.15 -10.31
C GLN A 216 -5.83 35.71 -10.76
N ALA A 217 -5.91 35.45 -12.07
CA ALA A 217 -6.10 34.10 -12.60
C ALA A 217 -4.97 33.13 -12.21
N LEU A 218 -3.72 33.61 -12.11
CA LEU A 218 -2.59 32.83 -11.65
C LEU A 218 -2.62 32.61 -10.13
N VAL A 219 -2.90 33.66 -9.37
CA VAL A 219 -3.02 33.62 -7.89
C VAL A 219 -4.13 32.64 -7.46
N ASP A 220 -5.29 32.69 -8.11
CA ASP A 220 -6.41 31.78 -7.85
C ASP A 220 -6.05 30.32 -8.16
N TRP A 221 -5.32 30.10 -9.25
CA TRP A 221 -4.84 28.75 -9.56
C TRP A 221 -3.84 28.26 -8.51
N LEU A 222 -2.89 29.10 -8.08
CA LEU A 222 -1.95 28.78 -7.02
C LEU A 222 -2.68 28.41 -5.71
N TYR A 223 -3.71 29.16 -5.33
CA TYR A 223 -4.54 28.84 -4.14
C TYR A 223 -5.24 27.48 -4.23
N ARG A 224 -5.62 27.03 -5.44
CA ARG A 224 -6.25 25.72 -5.61
C ARG A 224 -5.26 24.57 -5.56
N VAL A 225 -4.05 24.75 -6.09
CA VAL A 225 -3.08 23.64 -6.24
C VAL A 225 -2.14 23.49 -5.04
N GLU A 226 -1.83 24.59 -4.34
CA GLU A 226 -0.92 24.57 -3.19
C GLU A 226 -1.37 23.58 -2.09
N PRO A 227 -2.65 23.51 -1.66
CA PRO A 227 -3.10 22.51 -0.68
C PRO A 227 -3.01 21.06 -1.19
N GLN A 228 -3.05 20.86 -2.51
CA GLN A 228 -2.93 19.53 -3.11
C GLN A 228 -1.48 19.02 -3.13
N LEU A 229 -0.51 19.88 -2.83
CA LEU A 229 0.91 19.53 -2.75
C LEU A 229 1.42 19.44 -1.31
N ALA A 230 0.54 19.61 -0.33
CA ALA A 230 0.89 19.64 1.08
C ALA A 230 1.58 18.36 1.53
N GLU A 231 2.49 18.50 2.51
CA GLU A 231 3.34 17.41 2.97
C GLU A 231 2.59 16.33 3.76
N ASP A 232 1.43 16.69 4.32
CA ASP A 232 0.55 15.80 5.07
C ASP A 232 -0.26 14.84 4.18
N GLN A 233 -0.34 15.10 2.87
CA GLN A 233 -1.03 14.18 1.97
C GLN A 233 -0.33 12.82 1.92
N PRO A 234 -1.06 11.70 2.14
CA PRO A 234 -0.49 10.36 2.06
C PRO A 234 -0.14 10.01 0.60
N VAL A 235 1.08 9.51 0.40
CA VAL A 235 1.61 9.11 -0.91
C VAL A 235 2.04 7.65 -0.99
N HIS A 236 2.01 6.94 0.15
CA HIS A 236 2.38 5.52 0.25
C HIS A 236 1.14 4.64 0.09
N GLY A 237 1.30 3.44 -0.43
CA GLY A 237 0.21 2.51 -0.67
C GLY A 237 0.64 1.28 -1.43
N ASP A 238 -0.32 0.58 -2.05
CA ASP A 238 -0.02 -0.47 -3.00
C ASP A 238 0.53 0.10 -4.32
N LEU A 239 1.19 -0.77 -5.09
CA LEU A 239 1.92 -0.37 -6.30
C LEU A 239 1.03 0.37 -7.32
N ASP A 240 -0.22 -0.08 -7.50
CA ASP A 240 -1.13 0.51 -8.48
C ASP A 240 -1.55 1.92 -8.04
N LEU A 241 -1.91 2.09 -6.76
CA LEU A 241 -2.24 3.40 -6.20
C LEU A 241 -1.07 4.39 -6.33
N VAL A 242 0.14 3.99 -5.92
CA VAL A 242 1.31 4.88 -5.96
C VAL A 242 1.70 5.23 -7.40
N SER A 243 1.58 4.28 -8.34
CA SER A 243 1.78 4.53 -9.77
C SER A 243 0.80 5.55 -10.32
N ASN A 244 -0.50 5.44 -9.97
CA ASN A 244 -1.53 6.39 -10.38
C ASN A 244 -1.30 7.81 -9.80
N LEU A 245 -0.87 7.90 -8.54
CA LEU A 245 -0.50 9.17 -7.91
C LEU A 245 0.71 9.80 -8.61
N MET A 246 1.72 8.99 -8.96
CA MET A 246 2.89 9.42 -9.72
C MET A 246 2.50 10.00 -11.09
N ASP A 247 1.63 9.32 -11.83
CA ASP A 247 1.19 9.79 -13.15
C ASP A 247 0.32 11.05 -13.08
N SER A 248 -0.53 11.16 -12.05
CA SER A 248 -1.29 12.37 -11.75
C SER A 248 -0.35 13.56 -11.45
N HIS A 249 0.72 13.33 -10.69
CA HIS A 249 1.72 14.36 -10.38
C HIS A 249 2.55 14.76 -11.61
N LYS A 250 2.89 13.81 -12.50
CA LYS A 250 3.51 14.12 -13.80
C LYS A 250 2.60 15.00 -14.68
N ALA A 251 1.29 14.75 -14.66
CA ALA A 251 0.32 15.58 -15.38
C ALA A 251 0.29 17.01 -14.80
N PHE A 252 0.29 17.14 -13.47
CA PHE A 252 0.40 18.43 -12.79
C PHE A 252 1.70 19.16 -13.14
N GLN A 253 2.85 18.49 -13.15
CA GLN A 253 4.13 19.09 -13.55
C GLN A 253 4.12 19.63 -14.99
N LYS A 254 3.44 18.93 -15.91
CA LYS A 254 3.23 19.44 -17.28
C LYS A 254 2.39 20.71 -17.28
N GLU A 255 1.34 20.80 -16.45
CA GLU A 255 0.55 22.02 -16.31
C GLU A 255 1.38 23.16 -15.71
N LEU A 256 2.13 22.88 -14.64
CA LEU A 256 3.05 23.84 -14.01
C LEU A 256 4.04 24.40 -15.03
N GLY A 257 4.66 23.54 -15.84
CA GLY A 257 5.57 23.93 -16.91
C GLY A 257 4.92 24.83 -17.97
N LYS A 258 3.67 24.56 -18.36
CA LYS A 258 2.91 25.44 -19.28
C LYS A 258 2.69 26.82 -18.66
N ARG A 259 2.30 26.88 -17.38
CA ARG A 259 2.02 28.13 -16.66
C ARG A 259 3.28 28.94 -16.35
N THR A 260 4.47 28.34 -16.35
CA THR A 260 5.74 29.07 -16.26
C THR A 260 5.83 30.17 -17.33
N SER A 261 5.41 29.87 -18.56
CA SER A 261 5.41 30.86 -19.65
C SER A 261 4.46 32.04 -19.36
N SER A 262 3.29 31.77 -18.77
CA SER A 262 2.32 32.78 -18.34
C SER A 262 2.89 33.68 -17.24
N VAL A 263 3.57 33.10 -16.24
CA VAL A 263 4.26 33.87 -15.19
C VAL A 263 5.35 34.77 -15.78
N GLN A 264 6.13 34.27 -16.74
CA GLN A 264 7.16 35.07 -17.41
C GLN A 264 6.57 36.18 -18.30
N ALA A 265 5.44 35.92 -18.96
CA ALA A 265 4.70 36.94 -19.69
C ALA A 265 4.18 38.03 -18.73
N LEU A 266 3.58 37.64 -17.60
CA LEU A 266 3.09 38.58 -16.61
C LEU A 266 4.22 39.41 -15.97
N LYS A 267 5.38 38.78 -15.67
CA LYS A 267 6.59 39.48 -15.21
C LYS A 267 7.09 40.51 -16.23
N ARG A 268 6.93 40.26 -17.54
CA ARG A 268 7.25 41.24 -18.60
C ARG A 268 6.24 42.38 -18.62
N SER A 269 4.94 42.08 -18.60
CA SER A 269 3.88 43.10 -18.53
C SER A 269 4.01 43.99 -17.29
N ALA A 270 4.40 43.41 -16.14
CA ALA A 270 4.72 44.18 -14.93
C ALA A 270 5.87 45.17 -15.14
N ARG A 271 6.92 44.77 -15.86
CA ARG A 271 8.06 45.66 -16.17
C ARG A 271 7.65 46.80 -17.07
N GLU A 272 6.88 46.51 -18.12
CA GLU A 272 6.35 47.53 -19.03
C GLU A 272 5.44 48.53 -18.29
N LEU A 273 4.60 48.07 -17.36
CA LEU A 273 3.78 48.93 -16.49
C LEU A 273 4.65 49.84 -15.61
N MET A 274 5.75 49.32 -15.07
CA MET A 274 6.69 50.09 -14.25
C MET A 274 7.55 51.06 -15.07
N GLU A 275 7.84 50.77 -16.34
CA GLU A 275 8.62 51.64 -17.24
C GLU A 275 7.78 52.80 -17.80
N THR A 276 6.48 52.56 -18.01
CA THR A 276 5.54 53.57 -18.52
C THR A 276 5.00 54.51 -17.44
N GLY A 277 4.90 54.04 -16.18
CA GLY A 277 4.42 54.83 -15.04
C GLY A 277 5.54 55.62 -14.34
N ARG A 278 5.40 56.94 -14.22
CA ARG A 278 6.24 57.76 -13.32
C ARG A 278 5.62 57.75 -11.91
N ASP A 279 6.29 56.99 -11.04
CA ASP A 279 6.43 57.10 -9.58
C ASP A 279 5.71 56.09 -8.63
N ASP A 280 4.43 55.72 -8.76
CA ASP A 280 3.85 54.67 -7.87
C ASP A 280 3.92 53.25 -8.48
N THR A 281 5.10 52.63 -8.38
CA THR A 281 5.35 51.23 -8.76
C THR A 281 5.17 50.23 -7.60
N ALA A 282 4.86 50.73 -6.39
CA ALA A 282 4.85 49.92 -5.18
C ALA A 282 3.79 48.81 -5.25
N TRP A 283 2.58 49.15 -5.72
CA TRP A 283 1.50 48.18 -5.89
C TRP A 283 1.91 47.00 -6.80
N VAL A 284 2.45 47.30 -8.00
CA VAL A 284 2.89 46.27 -8.97
C VAL A 284 3.98 45.38 -8.36
N LYS A 285 4.95 45.98 -7.65
CA LYS A 285 6.03 45.25 -7.00
C LYS A 285 5.52 44.31 -5.90
N VAL A 286 4.62 44.78 -5.04
CA VAL A 286 4.02 43.96 -3.97
C VAL A 286 3.28 42.77 -4.56
N GLN A 287 2.42 43.02 -5.56
CA GLN A 287 1.64 41.98 -6.23
C GLN A 287 2.55 40.95 -6.93
N LEU A 288 3.61 41.40 -7.59
CA LEU A 288 4.55 40.50 -8.26
C LEU A 288 5.40 39.69 -7.29
N GLN A 289 5.74 40.28 -6.14
CA GLN A 289 6.48 39.60 -5.08
C GLN A 289 5.62 38.50 -4.45
N GLU A 290 4.35 38.79 -4.15
CA GLU A 290 3.40 37.80 -3.63
C GLU A 290 3.23 36.63 -4.60
N LEU A 291 2.99 36.91 -5.88
CA LEU A 291 2.92 35.89 -6.92
C LEU A 291 4.22 35.07 -6.98
N SER A 292 5.38 35.72 -6.95
CA SER A 292 6.68 35.02 -7.03
C SER A 292 6.91 34.11 -5.83
N ASN A 293 6.65 34.60 -4.61
CA ASN A 293 6.79 33.80 -3.39
C ASN A 293 5.93 32.54 -3.43
N ARG A 294 4.66 32.68 -3.85
CA ARG A 294 3.72 31.55 -3.92
C ARG A 294 4.05 30.60 -5.07
N TRP A 295 4.47 31.13 -6.21
CA TRP A 295 4.97 30.33 -7.33
C TRP A 295 6.18 29.49 -6.93
N ASP A 296 7.15 30.09 -6.23
CA ASP A 296 8.35 29.41 -5.75
C ASP A 296 8.00 28.35 -4.70
N THR A 297 7.04 28.65 -3.81
CA THR A 297 6.50 27.68 -2.83
C THR A 297 5.87 26.47 -3.53
N VAL A 298 4.99 26.69 -4.52
CA VAL A 298 4.37 25.61 -5.30
C VAL A 298 5.42 24.81 -6.09
N CYS A 299 6.43 25.46 -6.66
CA CYS A 299 7.55 24.77 -7.31
C CYS A 299 8.31 23.88 -6.31
N ALA A 300 8.63 24.39 -5.14
CA ALA A 300 9.32 23.65 -4.08
C ALA A 300 8.49 22.45 -3.59
N LEU A 301 7.20 22.66 -3.27
CA LEU A 301 6.28 21.60 -2.85
C LEU A 301 6.11 20.53 -3.94
N SER A 302 6.08 20.93 -5.22
CA SER A 302 6.02 19.99 -6.34
C SER A 302 7.25 19.07 -6.41
N VAL A 303 8.44 19.62 -6.17
CA VAL A 303 9.69 18.85 -6.09
C VAL A 303 9.68 17.93 -4.88
N THR A 304 9.30 18.43 -3.70
CA THR A 304 9.19 17.63 -2.48
C THR A 304 8.21 16.46 -2.66
N LYS A 305 7.02 16.72 -3.22
CA LYS A 305 6.02 15.68 -3.52
C LYS A 305 6.53 14.67 -4.56
N GLN A 306 7.29 15.10 -5.57
CA GLN A 306 7.92 14.20 -6.54
C GLN A 306 8.89 13.24 -5.86
N THR A 307 9.77 13.74 -4.99
CA THR A 307 10.74 12.91 -4.26
C THR A 307 10.04 11.91 -3.34
N ARG A 308 9.02 12.35 -2.60
CA ARG A 308 8.21 11.48 -1.73
C ARG A 308 7.50 10.37 -2.53
N LEU A 309 6.88 10.71 -3.65
CA LEU A 309 6.24 9.74 -4.55
C LEU A 309 7.25 8.74 -5.12
N GLN A 310 8.47 9.16 -5.47
CA GLN A 310 9.51 8.25 -5.97
C GLN A 310 9.97 7.26 -4.90
N GLN A 311 10.13 7.73 -3.66
CA GLN A 311 10.46 6.87 -2.53
C GLN A 311 9.33 5.88 -2.22
N ALA A 312 8.08 6.35 -2.22
CA ALA A 312 6.91 5.51 -2.02
C ALA A 312 6.78 4.45 -3.13
N LEU A 313 7.02 4.83 -4.40
CA LEU A 313 6.95 3.91 -5.53
C LEU A 313 8.00 2.81 -5.39
N LYS A 314 9.25 3.20 -5.10
CA LYS A 314 10.34 2.24 -4.85
C LYS A 314 10.00 1.28 -3.71
N GLN A 315 9.47 1.78 -2.60
CA GLN A 315 9.06 0.93 -1.47
C GLN A 315 7.94 -0.05 -1.85
N ALA A 316 6.95 0.41 -2.62
CA ALA A 316 5.85 -0.42 -3.09
C ALA A 316 6.32 -1.51 -4.07
N GLU A 317 7.24 -1.17 -4.99
CA GLU A 317 7.89 -2.12 -5.91
C GLU A 317 8.69 -3.18 -5.13
N GLU A 318 9.56 -2.75 -4.22
CA GLU A 318 10.38 -3.66 -3.40
C GLU A 318 9.52 -4.62 -2.56
N PHE A 319 8.46 -4.09 -1.92
CA PHE A 319 7.51 -4.90 -1.17
C PHE A 319 6.77 -5.89 -2.09
N ARG A 320 6.27 -5.43 -3.23
CA ARG A 320 5.54 -6.27 -4.20
C ARG A 320 6.43 -7.40 -4.73
N THR A 321 7.67 -7.10 -5.12
CA THR A 321 8.64 -8.10 -5.59
C THR A 321 8.99 -9.09 -4.49
N ALA A 322 9.24 -8.63 -3.26
CA ALA A 322 9.53 -9.52 -2.13
C ALA A 322 8.37 -10.49 -1.84
N VAL A 323 7.13 -9.98 -1.82
CA VAL A 323 5.93 -10.80 -1.66
C VAL A 323 5.79 -11.82 -2.79
N GLN A 324 6.01 -11.42 -4.04
CA GLN A 324 5.87 -12.33 -5.19
C GLN A 324 6.88 -13.48 -5.13
N VAL A 325 8.16 -13.18 -4.88
CA VAL A 325 9.23 -14.19 -4.74
C VAL A 325 8.92 -15.16 -3.60
N LEU A 326 8.43 -14.66 -2.47
CA LEU A 326 8.03 -15.49 -1.35
C LEU A 326 6.85 -16.41 -1.70
N LEU A 327 5.82 -15.90 -2.38
CA LEU A 327 4.65 -16.70 -2.76
C LEU A 327 4.98 -17.80 -3.78
N GLU A 328 5.92 -17.55 -4.68
CA GLU A 328 6.44 -18.54 -5.61
C GLU A 328 7.15 -19.67 -4.86
N TRP A 329 8.13 -19.32 -4.01
CA TRP A 329 8.84 -20.29 -3.18
C TRP A 329 7.91 -21.07 -2.25
N LEU A 330 6.95 -20.40 -1.60
CA LEU A 330 5.96 -21.06 -0.74
C LEU A 330 5.16 -22.09 -1.54
N SER A 331 4.77 -21.77 -2.77
CA SER A 331 4.00 -22.69 -3.60
C SER A 331 4.82 -23.93 -4.00
N GLU A 332 6.12 -23.78 -4.26
CA GLU A 332 7.03 -24.90 -4.49
C GLU A 332 7.22 -25.75 -3.22
N ALA A 333 7.49 -25.12 -2.08
CA ALA A 333 7.67 -25.80 -0.79
C ALA A 333 6.42 -26.60 -0.39
N GLU A 334 5.22 -26.04 -0.58
CA GLU A 334 3.96 -26.74 -0.34
C GLU A 334 3.79 -27.96 -1.25
N GLN A 335 4.20 -27.87 -2.53
CA GLN A 335 4.16 -29.01 -3.45
C GLN A 335 5.11 -30.13 -3.01
N THR A 336 6.34 -29.79 -2.60
CA THR A 336 7.31 -30.75 -2.09
C THR A 336 6.80 -31.47 -0.84
N LEU A 337 6.22 -30.73 0.12
CA LEU A 337 5.73 -31.29 1.38
C LEU A 337 4.42 -32.08 1.24
N ARG A 338 3.64 -31.84 0.18
CA ARG A 338 2.41 -32.60 -0.11
C ARG A 338 2.68 -34.01 -0.61
N PHE A 339 3.83 -34.27 -1.24
CA PHE A 339 4.17 -35.59 -1.73
C PHE A 339 4.60 -36.53 -0.58
N ARG A 340 3.60 -37.09 0.11
CA ARG A 340 3.78 -38.02 1.24
C ARG A 340 3.74 -39.47 0.78
N GLY A 341 4.74 -39.89 0.00
CA GLY A 341 4.91 -41.28 -0.41
C GLY A 341 5.01 -42.27 0.78
N VAL A 342 5.01 -43.56 0.46
CA VAL A 342 5.34 -44.62 1.42
C VAL A 342 6.78 -44.40 1.89
N LEU A 343 7.00 -44.44 3.21
CA LEU A 343 8.34 -44.26 3.77
C LEU A 343 9.21 -45.46 3.38
N PRO A 344 10.49 -45.24 3.04
CA PRO A 344 11.45 -46.34 2.90
C PRO A 344 11.56 -47.15 4.20
N GLU A 345 11.88 -48.44 4.07
CA GLU A 345 12.06 -49.35 5.20
C GLU A 345 13.55 -49.54 5.56
N GLU A 346 14.46 -49.01 4.73
CA GLU A 346 15.90 -49.07 4.96
C GLU A 346 16.38 -47.88 5.79
N ALA A 347 17.19 -48.14 6.83
CA ALA A 347 17.71 -47.10 7.70
C ALA A 347 18.58 -46.08 6.96
N GLU A 348 19.40 -46.54 6.00
CA GLU A 348 20.31 -45.70 5.22
C GLU A 348 19.56 -44.71 4.33
N THR A 349 18.47 -45.15 3.67
CA THR A 349 17.65 -44.28 2.80
C THR A 349 16.86 -43.28 3.63
N LEU A 350 16.33 -43.69 4.79
CA LEU A 350 15.69 -42.78 5.75
C LEU A 350 16.68 -41.74 6.27
N GLN A 351 17.91 -42.12 6.63
CA GLN A 351 18.96 -41.18 7.07
C GLN A 351 19.32 -40.17 5.98
N ALA A 352 19.49 -40.62 4.74
CA ALA A 352 19.76 -39.74 3.61
C ALA A 352 18.61 -38.74 3.38
N LEU A 353 17.35 -39.22 3.42
CA LEU A 353 16.18 -38.36 3.28
C LEU A 353 16.07 -37.34 4.41
N LEU A 354 16.37 -37.75 5.65
CA LEU A 354 16.38 -36.88 6.82
C LEU A 354 17.47 -35.81 6.71
N HIS A 355 18.64 -36.14 6.18
CA HIS A 355 19.68 -35.16 5.88
C HIS A 355 19.21 -34.14 4.83
N THR A 356 18.64 -34.59 3.70
CA THR A 356 18.10 -33.67 2.68
C THR A 356 16.97 -32.79 3.22
N HIS A 357 16.13 -33.33 4.12
CA HIS A 357 15.08 -32.56 4.77
C HIS A 357 15.64 -31.54 5.76
N ARG A 358 16.73 -31.85 6.47
CA ARG A 358 17.43 -30.88 7.32
C ARG A 358 18.01 -29.72 6.52
N ASP A 359 18.54 -29.99 5.33
CA ASP A 359 19.00 -28.93 4.42
C ASP A 359 17.82 -28.04 4.01
N PHE A 360 16.68 -28.65 3.63
CA PHE A 360 15.44 -27.92 3.34
C PHE A 360 14.95 -27.08 4.54
N MET A 361 15.01 -27.63 5.76
CA MET A 361 14.68 -26.90 6.99
C MET A 361 15.60 -25.70 7.22
N GLY A 362 16.88 -25.80 6.85
CA GLY A 362 17.80 -24.67 6.80
C GLY A 362 17.30 -23.57 5.86
N THR A 363 16.84 -23.93 4.66
CA THR A 363 16.25 -22.99 3.70
C THR A 363 14.95 -22.37 4.23
N VAL A 364 14.10 -23.14 4.93
CA VAL A 364 12.86 -22.63 5.55
C VAL A 364 13.20 -21.55 6.58
N GLU A 365 14.22 -21.75 7.41
CA GLU A 365 14.61 -20.77 8.43
C GLU A 365 15.25 -19.51 7.81
N GLU A 366 16.03 -19.65 6.74
CA GLU A 366 16.48 -18.51 5.93
C GLU A 366 15.28 -17.72 5.39
N LYS A 367 14.27 -18.41 4.85
CA LYS A 367 13.04 -17.80 4.33
C LYS A 367 12.20 -17.13 5.42
N ARG A 368 12.32 -17.52 6.70
CA ARG A 368 11.70 -16.79 7.81
C ARG A 368 12.19 -15.34 7.87
N ALA A 369 13.50 -15.14 7.68
CA ALA A 369 14.07 -13.80 7.67
C ALA A 369 13.52 -12.96 6.50
N ASP A 370 13.38 -13.57 5.32
CA ASP A 370 12.76 -12.91 4.15
C ASP A 370 11.30 -12.53 4.40
N VAL A 371 10.49 -13.43 5.00
CA VAL A 371 9.09 -13.14 5.36
C VAL A 371 9.00 -12.00 6.37
N ASN A 372 9.84 -12.01 7.41
CA ASN A 372 9.89 -10.93 8.40
C ASN A 372 10.31 -9.60 7.77
N LYS A 373 11.28 -9.62 6.86
CA LYS A 373 11.72 -8.44 6.11
C LYS A 373 10.60 -7.89 5.22
N ALA A 374 9.92 -8.74 4.46
CA ALA A 374 8.79 -8.34 3.61
C ALA A 374 7.61 -7.81 4.44
N ALA A 375 7.29 -8.45 5.56
CA ALA A 375 6.29 -7.96 6.50
C ALA A 375 6.68 -6.58 7.07
N GLY A 376 7.95 -6.39 7.45
CA GLY A 376 8.47 -5.10 7.90
C GLY A 376 8.41 -4.00 6.84
N MET A 377 8.65 -4.32 5.57
CA MET A 377 8.43 -3.38 4.45
C MET A 377 6.96 -2.93 4.38
N GLY A 378 6.03 -3.89 4.45
CA GLY A 378 4.59 -3.60 4.43
C GLY A 378 4.11 -2.82 5.66
N GLU A 379 4.61 -3.15 6.85
CA GLU A 379 4.36 -2.40 8.10
C GLU A 379 4.91 -0.97 8.01
N GLY A 380 6.08 -0.79 7.40
CA GLY A 380 6.65 0.52 7.09
C GLY A 380 5.73 1.35 6.18
N ILE A 381 5.24 0.77 5.09
CA ILE A 381 4.26 1.42 4.19
C ILE A 381 3.00 1.84 4.96
N LEU A 382 2.48 0.98 5.84
CA LEU A 382 1.26 1.23 6.62
C LEU A 382 1.31 2.47 7.52
N THR A 383 2.50 2.91 7.94
CA THR A 383 2.63 4.10 8.82
C THR A 383 2.20 5.41 8.16
N MET A 384 2.29 5.50 6.82
CA MET A 384 1.97 6.69 6.04
C MET A 384 1.06 6.37 4.83
N CYS A 385 0.39 5.21 4.90
CA CYS A 385 -0.37 4.63 3.81
C CYS A 385 -1.66 5.41 3.55
N HIS A 386 -2.02 5.53 2.27
CA HIS A 386 -3.33 5.96 1.84
C HIS A 386 -4.40 4.97 2.33
N ALA A 387 -5.56 5.49 2.76
CA ALA A 387 -6.62 4.68 3.37
C ALA A 387 -7.07 3.52 2.47
N ASP A 388 -7.20 3.77 1.17
CA ASP A 388 -7.63 2.79 0.16
C ASP A 388 -6.70 1.58 0.03
N SER A 389 -5.41 1.73 0.35
CA SER A 389 -4.42 0.65 0.24
C SER A 389 -4.22 -0.13 1.54
N ILE A 390 -4.72 0.36 2.68
CA ILE A 390 -4.45 -0.23 4.01
C ILE A 390 -4.84 -1.71 4.04
N THR A 391 -6.05 -2.03 3.57
CA THR A 391 -6.58 -3.40 3.57
C THR A 391 -5.75 -4.31 2.67
N THR A 392 -5.37 -3.83 1.48
CA THR A 392 -4.56 -4.56 0.51
C THR A 392 -3.18 -4.89 1.07
N ILE A 393 -2.47 -3.92 1.66
CA ILE A 393 -1.15 -4.14 2.25
C ILE A 393 -1.23 -5.12 3.42
N LYS A 394 -2.21 -4.95 4.34
CA LYS A 394 -2.44 -5.88 5.44
C LYS A 394 -2.73 -7.30 4.96
N HIS A 395 -3.51 -7.43 3.89
CA HIS A 395 -3.83 -8.73 3.32
C HIS A 395 -2.59 -9.45 2.80
N TRP A 396 -1.72 -8.77 2.06
CA TRP A 396 -0.45 -9.36 1.58
C TRP A 396 0.45 -9.81 2.72
N ILE A 397 0.62 -8.98 3.77
CA ILE A 397 1.38 -9.35 4.98
C ILE A 397 0.78 -10.60 5.64
N THR A 398 -0.55 -10.64 5.74
CA THR A 398 -1.26 -11.75 6.37
C THR A 398 -1.08 -13.05 5.58
N ILE A 399 -1.19 -13.02 4.25
CA ILE A 399 -1.01 -14.20 3.39
C ILE A 399 0.39 -14.78 3.55
N ILE A 400 1.44 -13.95 3.42
CA ILE A 400 2.81 -14.47 3.46
C ILE A 400 3.14 -15.06 4.84
N ARG A 401 2.67 -14.44 5.93
CA ARG A 401 2.87 -14.95 7.30
C ARG A 401 2.11 -16.26 7.50
N ALA A 402 0.83 -16.31 7.12
CA ALA A 402 -0.01 -17.49 7.32
C ALA A 402 0.49 -18.70 6.51
N ARG A 403 0.76 -18.53 5.21
CA ARG A 403 1.26 -19.62 4.35
C ARG A 403 2.63 -20.11 4.79
N PHE A 404 3.52 -19.21 5.22
CA PHE A 404 4.82 -19.63 5.76
C PHE A 404 4.68 -20.48 7.03
N GLU A 405 3.77 -20.11 7.94
CA GLU A 405 3.54 -20.89 9.16
C GLU A 405 2.94 -22.27 8.85
N GLU A 406 2.08 -22.39 7.83
CA GLU A 406 1.58 -23.67 7.34
C GLU A 406 2.72 -24.56 6.80
N VAL A 407 3.59 -24.00 5.94
CA VAL A 407 4.77 -24.70 5.41
C VAL A 407 5.69 -25.17 6.53
N LEU A 408 6.00 -24.29 7.49
CA LEU A 408 6.83 -24.62 8.65
C LEU A 408 6.22 -25.77 9.46
N THR A 409 4.91 -25.74 9.68
CA THR A 409 4.20 -26.79 10.40
C THR A 409 4.28 -28.12 9.66
N TRP A 410 4.04 -28.13 8.34
CA TRP A 410 4.15 -29.34 7.53
C TRP A 410 5.57 -29.88 7.46
N ALA A 411 6.58 -29.00 7.39
CA ALA A 411 7.97 -29.38 7.37
C ALA A 411 8.41 -30.06 8.69
N LYS A 412 8.02 -29.50 9.84
CA LYS A 412 8.27 -30.11 11.16
C LYS A 412 7.57 -31.46 11.32
N GLN A 413 6.32 -31.57 10.86
CA GLN A 413 5.59 -32.85 10.87
C GLN A 413 6.26 -33.89 9.97
N HIS A 414 6.81 -33.47 8.83
CA HIS A 414 7.53 -34.37 7.94
C HIS A 414 8.83 -34.88 8.59
N GLU A 415 9.61 -33.98 9.20
CA GLU A 415 10.82 -34.34 9.96
C GLU A 415 10.50 -35.36 11.07
N GLN A 416 9.52 -35.07 11.91
CA GLN A 416 9.12 -35.95 13.00
C GLN A 416 8.69 -37.34 12.48
N ARG A 417 8.01 -37.40 11.34
CA ARG A 417 7.60 -38.66 10.71
C ARG A 417 8.81 -39.46 10.22
N LEU A 418 9.83 -38.81 9.65
CA LEU A 418 11.09 -39.45 9.24
C LEU A 418 11.89 -39.95 10.44
N GLU A 419 12.02 -39.13 11.49
CA GLU A 419 12.72 -39.50 12.72
C GLU A 419 12.06 -40.68 13.43
N THR A 420 10.73 -40.68 13.50
CA THR A 420 9.95 -41.79 14.10
C THR A 420 10.16 -43.08 13.31
N ALA A 421 10.09 -43.02 11.98
CA ALA A 421 10.31 -44.18 11.11
C ALA A 421 11.73 -44.73 11.24
N LEU A 422 12.74 -43.84 11.23
CA LEU A 422 14.14 -44.24 11.40
C LEU A 422 14.37 -44.89 12.77
N THR A 423 13.81 -44.30 13.82
CA THR A 423 13.90 -44.85 15.19
C THR A 423 13.26 -46.24 15.27
N GLU A 424 12.11 -46.44 14.62
CA GLU A 424 11.43 -47.74 14.57
C GLU A 424 12.28 -48.79 13.83
N VAL A 425 12.86 -48.44 12.67
CA VAL A 425 13.74 -49.35 11.90
C VAL A 425 14.99 -49.70 12.69
N LEU A 426 15.65 -48.73 13.33
CA LEU A 426 16.84 -48.96 14.15
C LEU A 426 16.53 -49.82 15.38
N ASN A 427 15.43 -49.54 16.08
CA ASN A 427 15.00 -50.35 17.22
C ASN A 427 14.68 -51.79 16.82
N ASN A 428 14.03 -51.99 15.66
CA ASN A 428 13.75 -53.32 15.14
C ASN A 428 15.04 -54.06 14.74
N ALA A 429 16.01 -53.36 14.16
CA ALA A 429 17.33 -53.92 13.85
C ALA A 429 18.11 -54.32 15.11
N ASN A 430 18.12 -53.47 16.14
CA ASN A 430 18.75 -53.77 17.42
C ASN A 430 18.07 -54.97 18.12
N LEU A 431 16.74 -55.00 18.13
CA LEU A 431 15.99 -56.12 18.70
C LEU A 431 16.26 -57.44 17.95
N LEU A 432 16.41 -57.40 16.63
CA LEU A 432 16.81 -58.56 15.83
C LEU A 432 18.19 -59.09 16.28
N GLU A 433 19.17 -58.22 16.49
CA GLU A 433 20.50 -58.60 16.97
C GLU A 433 20.46 -59.15 18.40
N GLU A 434 19.73 -58.50 19.31
CA GLU A 434 19.56 -58.97 20.69
C GLU A 434 18.94 -60.37 20.73
N LEU A 435 17.87 -60.60 19.95
CA LEU A 435 17.22 -61.91 19.85
C LEU A 435 18.15 -62.98 19.25
N LEU A 436 18.92 -62.64 18.21
CA LEU A 436 19.92 -63.56 17.62
C LEU A 436 21.01 -63.93 18.62
N SER A 437 21.50 -62.96 19.40
CA SER A 437 22.52 -63.19 20.43
C SER A 437 21.99 -64.06 21.57
N TRP A 438 20.75 -63.81 22.01
CA TRP A 438 20.09 -64.61 23.04
C TRP A 438 19.83 -66.03 22.55
N LEU A 439 19.38 -66.20 21.31
CA LEU A 439 19.20 -67.51 20.71
C LEU A 439 20.51 -68.28 20.59
N GLN A 440 21.61 -67.61 20.25
CA GLN A 440 22.92 -68.23 20.23
C GLN A 440 23.35 -68.73 21.61
N TRP A 441 23.16 -67.90 22.64
CA TRP A 441 23.43 -68.30 24.02
C TRP A 441 22.54 -69.46 24.46
N ALA A 442 21.24 -69.38 24.15
CA ALA A 442 20.25 -70.39 24.49
C ALA A 442 20.56 -71.74 23.83
N GLU A 443 20.87 -71.74 22.54
CA GLU A 443 21.31 -72.92 21.80
C GLU A 443 22.56 -73.54 22.43
N THR A 444 23.60 -72.73 22.69
CA THR A 444 24.85 -73.19 23.30
C THR A 444 24.60 -73.79 24.68
N THR A 445 23.79 -73.12 25.50
CA THR A 445 23.47 -73.56 26.86
C THR A 445 22.68 -74.86 26.84
N LEU A 446 21.66 -74.99 25.99
CA LEU A 446 20.87 -76.22 25.87
C LEU A 446 21.72 -77.40 25.41
N VAL A 447 22.60 -77.20 24.43
CA VAL A 447 23.52 -78.23 23.93
C VAL A 447 24.52 -78.65 25.02
N GLN A 448 25.12 -77.69 25.73
CA GLN A 448 26.03 -77.98 26.84
C GLN A 448 25.32 -78.74 27.96
N ARG A 449 24.12 -78.32 28.32
CA ARG A 449 23.34 -78.99 29.36
C ARG A 449 22.86 -80.38 28.94
N ASP A 450 22.71 -80.66 27.65
CA ASP A 450 22.34 -81.99 27.13
C ASP A 450 23.51 -82.99 27.19
N THR A 451 24.76 -82.53 27.25
CA THR A 451 25.93 -83.41 27.44
C THR A 451 26.21 -83.73 28.91
N GLU A 452 25.63 -82.98 29.85
CA GLU A 452 25.72 -83.26 31.28
C GLU A 452 24.92 -84.52 31.64
N PRO A 453 25.51 -85.51 32.36
CA PRO A 453 24.79 -86.69 32.77
C PRO A 453 23.66 -86.31 33.74
N LEU A 454 22.49 -86.91 33.55
CA LEU A 454 21.32 -86.63 34.39
C LEU A 454 21.56 -87.09 35.83
N PRO A 455 21.28 -86.25 36.84
CA PRO A 455 21.40 -86.64 38.24
C PRO A 455 20.52 -87.85 38.56
N GLN A 456 21.03 -88.78 39.36
CA GLN A 456 20.27 -89.93 39.88
C GLN A 456 19.48 -89.60 41.16
N ASP A 457 19.56 -88.35 41.64
CA ASP A 457 18.87 -87.87 42.82
C ASP A 457 17.60 -87.08 42.43
N ILE A 458 16.44 -87.52 42.94
CA ILE A 458 15.12 -86.96 42.57
C ILE A 458 14.98 -85.46 42.92
N PRO A 459 15.35 -84.99 44.14
CA PRO A 459 15.35 -83.56 44.46
C PRO A 459 16.19 -82.70 43.51
N GLN A 460 17.40 -83.15 43.14
CA GLN A 460 18.25 -82.44 42.19
C GLN A 460 17.63 -82.40 40.79
N LEU A 461 17.01 -83.51 40.34
CA LEU A 461 16.34 -83.56 39.04
C LEU A 461 15.08 -82.67 39.00
N LYS A 462 14.30 -82.61 40.10
CA LYS A 462 13.17 -81.66 40.23
C LYS A 462 13.63 -80.20 40.19
N THR A 463 14.80 -79.92 40.75
CA THR A 463 15.42 -78.59 40.67
C THR A 463 15.76 -78.25 39.22
N LEU A 464 16.41 -79.16 38.49
CA LEU A 464 16.71 -78.98 37.05
C LEU A 464 15.45 -78.82 36.19
N ILE A 465 14.37 -79.54 36.48
CA ILE A 465 13.08 -79.37 35.78
C ILE A 465 12.53 -77.97 36.03
N THR A 466 12.61 -77.47 37.27
CA THR A 466 12.17 -76.12 37.61
C THR A 466 13.02 -75.06 36.89
N GLU A 467 14.35 -75.20 36.89
CA GLU A 467 15.26 -74.32 36.14
C GLU A 467 14.94 -74.32 34.63
N HIS A 468 14.68 -75.48 34.05
CA HIS A 468 14.31 -75.61 32.64
C HIS A 468 12.92 -75.02 32.35
N GLN A 469 11.99 -75.14 33.29
CA GLN A 469 10.67 -74.51 33.19
C GLN A 469 10.79 -72.97 33.15
N MET A 470 11.66 -72.38 33.98
CA MET A 470 11.97 -70.94 33.93
C MET A 470 12.52 -70.52 32.56
N PHE A 471 13.36 -71.37 31.93
CA PHE A 471 13.84 -71.12 30.57
C PHE A 471 12.70 -71.14 29.53
N MET A 472 11.76 -72.09 29.63
CA MET A 472 10.60 -72.17 28.74
C MET A 472 9.66 -70.96 28.90
N GLU A 473 9.51 -70.44 30.11
CA GLU A 473 8.77 -69.21 30.38
C GLU A 473 9.46 -68.00 29.72
N GLU A 474 10.78 -67.93 29.76
CA GLU A 474 11.55 -66.88 29.08
C GLU A 474 11.40 -66.94 27.54
N MET A 475 11.43 -68.14 26.93
CA MET A 475 11.11 -68.32 25.50
C MET A 475 9.71 -67.77 25.19
N THR A 476 8.71 -68.05 26.03
CA THR A 476 7.34 -67.56 25.84
C THR A 476 7.26 -66.04 25.99
N ARG A 477 8.02 -65.46 26.93
CA ARG A 477 8.12 -64.01 27.13
C ARG A 477 8.77 -63.28 25.95
N LYS A 478 9.72 -63.92 25.27
CA LYS A 478 10.43 -63.40 24.09
C LYS A 478 9.64 -63.57 22.77
N GLN A 479 8.61 -64.40 22.73
CA GLN A 479 7.79 -64.63 21.53
C GLN A 479 7.19 -63.35 20.91
N PRO A 480 6.63 -62.38 21.68
CA PRO A 480 6.10 -61.14 21.11
C PRO A 480 7.18 -60.29 20.42
N ASP A 481 8.41 -60.31 20.92
CA ASP A 481 9.54 -59.59 20.31
C ASP A 481 9.92 -60.22 18.97
N VAL A 482 9.95 -61.55 18.89
CA VAL A 482 10.16 -62.30 17.64
C VAL A 482 9.04 -62.03 16.65
N ASP A 483 7.78 -62.01 17.10
CA ASP A 483 6.64 -61.70 16.26
C ASP A 483 6.68 -60.26 15.76
N LYS A 484 7.12 -59.30 16.59
CA LYS A 484 7.26 -57.89 16.22
C LYS A 484 8.27 -57.74 15.09
N VAL A 485 9.47 -58.32 15.23
CA VAL A 485 10.52 -58.28 14.21
C VAL A 485 10.11 -59.07 12.97
N THR A 486 9.49 -60.24 13.09
CA THR A 486 9.11 -61.02 11.90
C THR A 486 7.90 -60.44 11.14
N LYS A 487 6.97 -59.74 11.81
CA LYS A 487 5.84 -59.07 11.16
C LYS A 487 6.24 -57.82 10.40
N THR A 488 7.22 -57.04 10.89
CA THR A 488 7.69 -55.84 10.20
C THR A 488 8.33 -56.16 8.85
N TYR A 489 9.04 -57.29 8.72
CA TYR A 489 9.66 -57.70 7.45
C TYR A 489 8.78 -58.57 6.52
N LYS A 490 7.60 -59.01 6.98
CA LYS A 490 6.64 -59.77 6.13
C LYS A 490 5.81 -58.88 5.20
N ARG A 491 5.88 -57.56 5.34
CA ARG A 491 5.12 -56.61 4.51
C ARG A 491 5.87 -56.24 3.22
N LYS A 492 5.95 -57.12 2.21
CA LYS A 492 5.93 -56.76 0.76
C LYS A 492 5.94 -58.02 -0.13
N PRO A 493 5.32 -57.99 -1.35
CA PRO A 493 5.29 -56.85 -2.29
C PRO A 493 3.93 -56.14 -2.42
N ALA A 494 3.98 -54.92 -2.94
CA ALA A 494 2.83 -54.10 -3.33
C ALA A 494 2.03 -54.74 -4.47
N GLU A 495 0.70 -54.77 -4.36
CA GLU A 495 -0.20 -55.06 -5.48
C GLU A 495 -0.39 -53.81 -6.37
N PRO A 496 -0.49 -53.97 -7.70
CA PRO A 496 -0.94 -52.90 -8.59
C PRO A 496 -2.46 -52.67 -8.46
N PRO A 497 -2.98 -51.49 -8.80
CA PRO A 497 -4.40 -51.20 -8.62
C PRO A 497 -5.22 -52.00 -9.63
N SER A 498 -6.05 -52.93 -9.16
CA SER A 498 -7.06 -53.62 -9.98
C SER A 498 -8.45 -53.49 -9.36
N SER A 499 -9.42 -53.30 -10.25
CA SER A 499 -10.80 -52.88 -10.04
C SER A 499 -11.70 -53.86 -9.28
N LEU A 500 -12.72 -53.29 -8.63
CA LEU A 500 -14.09 -53.79 -8.43
C LEU A 500 -14.39 -55.20 -9.00
N ALA A 501 -14.65 -56.18 -8.13
CA ALA A 501 -15.86 -57.03 -8.16
C ALA A 501 -15.83 -58.16 -7.12
N GLU A 502 -16.93 -58.22 -6.37
CA GLU A 502 -17.65 -59.41 -5.87
C GLU A 502 -17.07 -60.41 -4.84
N ARG A 503 -17.85 -60.48 -3.75
CA ARG A 503 -18.47 -61.66 -3.11
C ARG A 503 -17.71 -62.44 -2.01
N ARG A 504 -18.20 -62.17 -0.80
CA ARG A 504 -18.83 -63.11 0.17
C ARG A 504 -18.08 -64.42 0.47
N GLY A 505 -17.52 -64.42 1.68
CA GLY A 505 -18.02 -65.26 2.77
C GLY A 505 -17.36 -66.62 2.94
N ARG A 506 -16.54 -66.76 4.00
CA ARG A 506 -16.62 -67.92 4.90
C ARG A 506 -15.85 -67.68 6.20
N THR A 507 -16.54 -68.06 7.27
CA THR A 507 -16.11 -68.25 8.65
C THR A 507 -14.80 -69.04 8.76
N ASN A 508 -13.81 -68.50 9.49
CA ASN A 508 -12.62 -69.24 9.90
C ASN A 508 -12.67 -69.59 11.38
N ILE A 509 -12.68 -70.89 11.62
CA ILE A 509 -12.39 -71.55 12.88
C ILE A 509 -10.92 -71.27 13.22
N ILE A 510 -10.67 -70.86 14.46
CA ILE A 510 -9.35 -70.64 15.03
C ILE A 510 -8.73 -72.02 15.29
N THR A 511 -7.71 -72.38 14.52
CA THR A 511 -6.71 -73.39 14.90
C THR A 511 -5.34 -72.77 14.76
N SER A 512 -4.80 -72.36 15.90
CA SER A 512 -3.45 -71.87 16.10
C SER A 512 -2.44 -73.00 15.93
N GLN A 513 -1.78 -73.04 14.77
CA GLN A 513 -0.41 -73.55 14.59
C GLN A 513 0.06 -73.13 13.19
N SER A 514 0.76 -72.00 13.10
CA SER A 514 1.43 -71.57 11.88
C SER A 514 2.91 -71.93 11.99
N MET A 515 3.33 -72.99 11.30
CA MET A 515 4.73 -73.19 10.96
C MET A 515 5.19 -72.03 10.07
N MET A 516 6.13 -71.23 10.57
CA MET A 516 6.69 -70.09 9.84
C MET A 516 7.67 -70.56 8.77
N MET A 517 7.21 -70.69 7.53
CA MET A 517 8.08 -70.67 6.35
C MET A 517 8.13 -69.23 5.84
N VAL A 518 9.26 -68.54 6.07
CA VAL A 518 9.57 -67.24 5.45
C VAL A 518 10.48 -67.53 4.28
N SER A 519 9.93 -67.54 3.07
CA SER A 519 10.71 -67.63 1.84
C SER A 519 10.80 -66.24 1.21
N GLY A 520 12.01 -65.65 1.26
CA GLY A 520 12.36 -64.40 0.57
C GLY A 520 12.26 -63.15 1.44
N GLY A 521 13.36 -62.76 2.09
CA GLY A 521 13.50 -61.47 2.77
C GLY A 521 14.50 -61.51 3.92
N ASN A 522 15.58 -60.73 3.82
CA ASN A 522 16.64 -60.52 4.82
C ASN A 522 17.31 -61.80 5.42
N PRO A 523 18.59 -62.11 5.11
CA PRO A 523 19.27 -63.31 5.60
C PRO A 523 19.33 -63.41 7.14
N ARG A 524 19.41 -62.28 7.84
CA ARG A 524 19.39 -62.23 9.31
C ARG A 524 18.03 -62.66 9.87
N LEU A 525 16.93 -62.33 9.20
CA LEU A 525 15.58 -62.68 9.63
C LEU A 525 15.32 -64.19 9.45
N ASN A 526 15.83 -64.75 8.36
CA ASN A 526 15.78 -66.20 8.13
C ASN A 526 16.59 -66.94 9.21
N GLN A 527 17.76 -66.41 9.57
CA GLN A 527 18.56 -66.95 10.67
C GLN A 527 17.82 -66.87 12.00
N LEU A 528 17.12 -65.77 12.30
CA LEU A 528 16.31 -65.63 13.51
C LEU A 528 15.23 -66.71 13.56
N CYS A 529 14.42 -66.84 12.50
CA CYS A 529 13.35 -67.84 12.44
C CYS A 529 13.89 -69.27 12.61
N ALA A 530 14.99 -69.61 11.94
CA ALA A 530 15.59 -70.93 12.00
C ALA A 530 16.15 -71.25 13.40
N ARG A 531 16.93 -70.33 14.00
CA ARG A 531 17.48 -70.53 15.35
C ARG A 531 16.39 -70.56 16.41
N TRP A 532 15.34 -69.73 16.28
CA TRP A 532 14.19 -69.77 17.18
C TRP A 532 13.53 -71.14 17.18
N GLN A 533 13.26 -71.70 16.00
CA GLN A 533 12.70 -73.04 15.86
C GLN A 533 13.63 -74.11 16.44
N GLN A 534 14.93 -74.01 16.19
CA GLN A 534 15.91 -74.97 16.68
C GLN A 534 15.99 -74.97 18.21
N VAL A 535 16.14 -73.79 18.83
CA VAL A 535 16.17 -73.64 20.29
C VAL A 535 14.88 -74.15 20.92
N TRP A 536 13.73 -73.84 20.31
CA TRP A 536 12.43 -74.35 20.76
C TRP A 536 12.38 -75.88 20.76
N LEU A 537 12.86 -76.54 19.70
CA LEU A 537 12.92 -78.00 19.62
C LEU A 537 13.87 -78.61 20.64
N LEU A 538 15.08 -78.04 20.80
CA LEU A 538 16.05 -78.47 21.80
C LEU A 538 15.49 -78.35 23.22
N ALA A 539 14.77 -77.27 23.51
CA ALA A 539 14.16 -77.06 24.82
C ALA A 539 13.04 -78.06 25.11
N LEU A 540 12.19 -78.37 24.11
CA LEU A 540 11.17 -79.40 24.24
C LEU A 540 11.76 -80.80 24.43
N ASP A 541 12.82 -81.14 23.69
CA ASP A 541 13.50 -82.43 23.81
C ASP A 541 14.14 -82.59 25.20
N ARG A 542 14.83 -81.55 25.68
CA ARG A 542 15.39 -81.52 27.04
C ARG A 542 14.31 -81.66 28.11
N GLN A 543 13.18 -80.96 27.98
CA GLN A 543 12.06 -81.07 28.91
C GLN A 543 11.54 -82.51 28.97
N ARG A 544 11.39 -83.16 27.81
CA ARG A 544 11.00 -84.57 27.72
C ARG A 544 12.01 -85.47 28.41
N LYS A 545 13.31 -85.35 28.10
CA LYS A 545 14.37 -86.16 28.72
C LYS A 545 14.42 -86.03 30.25
N LEU A 546 14.26 -84.81 30.78
CA LEU A 546 14.23 -84.55 32.21
C LEU A 546 13.02 -85.20 32.88
N ASN A 547 11.83 -85.07 32.28
CA ASN A 547 10.61 -85.71 32.77
C ASN A 547 10.70 -87.24 32.68
N ASP A 548 11.15 -87.80 31.56
CA ASP A 548 11.34 -89.25 31.40
C ASP A 548 12.36 -89.80 32.40
N ALA A 549 13.42 -89.04 32.72
CA ALA A 549 14.38 -89.42 33.74
C ALA A 549 13.78 -89.34 35.16
N LEU A 550 12.93 -88.35 35.43
CA LEU A 550 12.23 -88.22 36.70
C LEU A 550 11.28 -89.39 36.88
N ASP A 551 10.47 -89.69 35.87
CA ASP A 551 9.54 -90.82 35.87
C ASP A 551 10.29 -92.13 36.13
N ARG A 552 11.43 -92.37 35.45
CA ARG A 552 12.27 -93.55 35.70
C ARG A 552 12.83 -93.62 37.11
N LEU A 553 13.32 -92.52 37.67
CA LEU A 553 13.88 -92.49 39.02
C LEU A 553 12.79 -92.62 40.09
N GLU A 554 11.62 -92.01 39.88
CA GLU A 554 10.46 -92.17 40.76
C GLU A 554 9.97 -93.63 40.72
N GLU A 555 9.92 -94.26 39.54
CA GLU A 555 9.60 -95.70 39.40
C GLU A 555 10.65 -96.58 40.12
N LEU A 556 11.94 -96.26 40.01
CA LEU A 556 13.02 -96.96 40.73
C LEU A 556 12.96 -96.76 42.25
N LYS A 557 12.56 -95.58 42.74
CA LYS A 557 12.39 -95.30 44.16
C LYS A 557 11.15 -96.00 44.73
N GLU A 558 10.05 -96.03 43.98
CA GLU A 558 8.89 -96.84 44.32
C GLU A 558 9.27 -98.32 44.38
N PHE A 559 10.06 -98.79 43.40
CA PHE A 559 10.59 -100.15 43.37
C PHE A 559 11.64 -100.44 44.46
N ALA A 560 12.46 -99.49 44.90
CA ALA A 560 13.39 -99.71 46.01
C ALA A 560 12.66 -100.00 47.34
N ASN A 561 11.43 -99.52 47.49
CA ASN A 561 10.53 -99.85 48.60
C ASN A 561 9.67 -101.09 48.32
N PHE A 562 9.96 -101.83 47.25
CA PHE A 562 9.25 -103.06 46.89
C PHE A 562 9.53 -104.15 47.91
N ASP A 563 8.46 -104.61 48.54
CA ASP A 563 8.48 -105.77 49.44
C ASP A 563 7.57 -106.86 48.84
N PHE A 564 8.14 -108.02 48.58
CA PHE A 564 7.42 -109.12 47.94
C PHE A 564 6.24 -109.61 48.79
N ASP A 565 6.32 -109.59 50.12
CA ASP A 565 5.22 -110.03 50.98
C ASP A 565 4.07 -109.00 51.02
N VAL A 566 4.39 -107.71 50.98
CA VAL A 566 3.40 -106.62 50.84
C VAL A 566 2.71 -106.72 49.47
N TRP A 567 3.49 -106.89 48.40
CA TRP A 567 2.98 -107.08 47.04
C TRP A 567 2.11 -108.33 46.93
N ARG A 568 2.58 -109.48 47.44
CA ARG A 568 1.84 -110.75 47.48
C ARG A 568 0.53 -110.62 48.25
N LYS A 569 0.52 -109.95 49.41
CA LYS A 569 -0.72 -109.71 50.18
C LYS A 569 -1.71 -108.86 49.40
N LYS A 570 -1.24 -107.81 48.73
CA LYS A 570 -2.05 -106.93 47.86
C LYS A 570 -2.63 -107.72 46.68
N TYR A 571 -1.82 -108.54 46.00
CA TYR A 571 -2.23 -109.40 44.90
C TYR A 571 -3.22 -110.49 45.34
N MET A 572 -2.96 -111.16 46.45
CA MET A 572 -3.87 -112.16 47.01
C MET A 572 -5.20 -111.53 47.45
N ARG A 573 -5.19 -110.33 48.04
CA ARG A 573 -6.41 -109.59 48.38
C ARG A 573 -7.20 -109.21 47.13
N TRP A 574 -6.52 -108.77 46.07
CA TRP A 574 -7.14 -108.49 44.76
C TRP A 574 -7.75 -109.76 44.12
N MET A 575 -7.11 -110.91 44.31
CA MET A 575 -7.65 -112.24 43.93
C MET A 575 -8.66 -112.82 44.94
N ASN A 576 -9.19 -112.01 45.88
CA ASN A 576 -10.12 -112.40 46.94
C ASN A 576 -9.64 -113.58 47.82
N HIS A 577 -8.33 -113.74 47.98
CA HIS A 577 -7.65 -114.84 48.68
C HIS A 577 -8.02 -116.25 48.20
N LYS A 578 -8.64 -116.37 47.03
CA LYS A 578 -9.09 -117.66 46.49
C LYS A 578 -7.99 -118.28 45.63
N LYS A 579 -7.43 -119.40 46.09
CA LYS A 579 -6.47 -120.21 45.32
C LYS A 579 -7.01 -120.55 43.93
N SER A 580 -8.30 -120.81 43.78
CA SER A 580 -8.94 -121.08 42.48
C SER A 580 -8.75 -119.95 41.47
N ARG A 581 -8.80 -118.67 41.89
CA ARG A 581 -8.65 -117.52 41.00
C ARG A 581 -7.23 -117.34 40.48
N VAL A 582 -6.22 -117.67 41.29
CA VAL A 582 -4.82 -117.73 40.87
C VAL A 582 -4.62 -118.86 39.85
N MET A 583 -5.28 -120.00 40.05
CA MET A 583 -5.26 -121.10 39.06
C MET A 583 -6.01 -120.76 37.76
N ASP A 584 -7.14 -120.06 37.84
CA ASP A 584 -7.90 -119.58 36.67
C ASP A 584 -7.15 -118.52 35.88
N PHE A 585 -6.31 -117.75 36.56
CA PHE A 585 -5.41 -116.79 35.93
C PHE A 585 -4.27 -117.52 35.21
N PHE A 586 -3.62 -118.48 35.87
CA PHE A 586 -2.59 -119.32 35.26
C PHE A 586 -3.10 -120.04 34.01
N ARG A 587 -4.28 -120.69 34.08
CA ARG A 587 -4.93 -121.36 32.93
C ARG A 587 -5.28 -120.44 31.75
N ARG A 588 -5.38 -119.13 31.98
CA ARG A 588 -5.67 -118.17 30.90
C ARG A 588 -4.43 -117.73 30.15
N ILE A 589 -3.26 -117.88 30.76
CA ILE A 589 -1.97 -117.45 30.22
C ILE A 589 -1.20 -118.66 29.68
N ASP A 590 -1.35 -119.83 30.32
CA ASP A 590 -0.92 -121.16 29.87
C ASP A 590 -1.81 -121.67 28.71
N LYS A 591 -1.52 -121.20 27.49
CA LYS A 591 -2.35 -121.44 26.29
C LYS A 591 -2.19 -122.84 25.71
N ASP A 592 -1.02 -123.44 25.87
CA ASP A 592 -0.66 -124.78 25.40
C ASP A 592 -0.87 -125.87 26.45
N GLN A 593 -1.26 -125.50 27.69
CA GLN A 593 -1.64 -126.38 28.78
C GLN A 593 -0.53 -127.35 29.22
N ASP A 594 0.73 -126.98 28.96
CA ASP A 594 1.89 -127.78 29.33
C ASP A 594 2.27 -127.61 30.82
N GLY A 595 1.60 -126.66 31.51
CA GLY A 595 1.79 -126.38 32.92
C GLY A 595 2.97 -125.45 33.22
N LYS A 596 3.57 -124.83 32.21
CA LYS A 596 4.66 -123.87 32.26
C LYS A 596 4.26 -122.60 31.50
N ILE A 597 4.73 -121.45 31.96
CA ILE A 597 4.58 -120.18 31.23
C ILE A 597 5.91 -119.46 31.22
N THR A 598 6.22 -118.73 30.16
CA THR A 598 7.46 -117.95 30.13
C THR A 598 7.38 -116.78 31.10
N ARG A 599 8.55 -116.33 31.57
CA ARG A 599 8.69 -115.11 32.38
C ARG A 599 7.95 -113.92 31.77
N GLN A 600 8.07 -113.71 30.47
CA GLN A 600 7.45 -112.58 29.78
C GLN A 600 5.93 -112.71 29.72
N GLU A 601 5.39 -113.91 29.45
CA GLU A 601 3.94 -114.16 29.45
C GLU A 601 3.30 -113.97 30.83
N PHE A 602 4.01 -114.33 31.89
CA PHE A 602 3.56 -114.09 33.26
C PHE A 602 3.52 -112.59 33.61
N ILE A 603 4.59 -111.86 33.28
CA ILE A 603 4.70 -110.41 33.49
C ILE A 603 3.60 -109.68 32.71
N ASP A 604 3.51 -109.94 31.41
CA ASP A 604 2.52 -109.30 30.53
C ASP A 604 1.09 -109.71 30.91
N GLY A 605 0.90 -110.95 31.37
CA GLY A 605 -0.38 -111.45 31.86
C GLY A 605 -0.85 -110.71 33.11
N ILE A 606 0.04 -110.39 34.07
CA ILE A 606 -0.34 -109.61 35.26
C ILE A 606 -0.45 -108.12 34.93
N LEU A 607 0.40 -107.55 34.09
CA LEU A 607 0.29 -106.14 33.67
C LEU A 607 -0.98 -105.89 32.84
N ALA A 608 -1.43 -106.86 32.03
CA ALA A 608 -2.72 -106.81 31.34
C ALA A 608 -3.91 -107.01 32.29
N SER A 609 -3.65 -107.57 33.48
CA SER A 609 -4.64 -107.63 34.54
C SER A 609 -4.77 -106.24 35.18
N LYS A 610 -5.99 -105.82 35.55
CA LYS A 610 -6.22 -104.51 36.20
C LYS A 610 -5.65 -104.43 37.64
N PHE A 611 -4.67 -105.26 37.96
CA PHE A 611 -3.96 -105.23 39.22
C PHE A 611 -2.92 -104.09 39.20
N PRO A 612 -2.95 -103.16 40.15
CA PRO A 612 -2.00 -102.05 40.18
C PRO A 612 -0.62 -102.53 40.61
N THR A 613 0.23 -102.81 39.60
CA THR A 613 1.64 -103.17 39.72
C THR A 613 2.46 -102.61 38.55
N SER A 614 3.74 -102.35 38.75
CA SER A 614 4.65 -101.90 37.69
C SER A 614 5.38 -103.07 37.01
N LYS A 615 5.99 -102.80 35.85
CA LYS A 615 6.77 -103.82 35.12
C LYS A 615 8.03 -104.22 35.91
N LEU A 616 8.66 -103.29 36.63
CA LEU A 616 9.80 -103.56 37.52
C LEU A 616 9.40 -104.48 38.69
N GLU A 617 8.29 -104.19 39.37
CA GLU A 617 7.76 -105.06 40.42
C GLU A 617 7.49 -106.47 39.87
N MET A 618 6.83 -106.57 38.72
CA MET A 618 6.52 -107.85 38.09
C MET A 618 7.75 -108.63 37.65
N THR A 619 8.81 -107.94 37.24
CA THR A 619 10.07 -108.54 36.85
C THR A 619 10.75 -109.17 38.07
N ALA A 620 10.75 -108.48 39.22
CA ALA A 620 11.26 -109.01 40.49
C ALA A 620 10.40 -110.14 41.06
N VAL A 621 9.07 -110.05 40.95
CA VAL A 621 8.16 -111.16 41.29
C VAL A 621 8.49 -112.39 40.44
N ALA A 622 8.72 -112.20 39.13
CA ALA A 622 9.09 -113.28 38.25
C ALA A 622 10.46 -113.88 38.61
N ASP A 623 11.46 -113.08 38.96
CA ASP A 623 12.75 -113.55 39.50
C ASP A 623 12.57 -114.42 40.76
N ILE A 624 11.67 -114.02 41.67
CA ILE A 624 11.39 -114.79 42.89
C ILE A 624 10.73 -116.15 42.57
N PHE A 625 9.99 -116.23 41.46
CA PHE A 625 9.32 -117.45 41.03
C PHE A 625 10.20 -118.34 40.14
N ASP A 626 11.21 -117.78 39.49
CA ASP A 626 12.20 -118.41 38.60
C ASP A 626 13.54 -118.61 39.35
N ARG A 627 13.57 -119.54 40.30
CA ARG A 627 14.74 -119.75 41.19
C ARG A 627 15.92 -120.46 40.52
N ASP A 628 15.63 -121.24 39.50
CA ASP A 628 16.60 -121.98 38.68
C ASP A 628 17.09 -121.16 37.48
N GLY A 629 16.45 -120.02 37.18
CA GLY A 629 16.88 -119.08 36.15
C GLY A 629 16.71 -119.62 34.73
N ASP A 630 15.80 -120.58 34.54
CA ASP A 630 15.54 -121.23 33.26
C ASP A 630 14.56 -120.44 32.38
N GLY A 631 13.98 -119.36 32.93
CA GLY A 631 13.03 -118.48 32.24
C GLY A 631 11.60 -119.03 32.16
N LEU A 632 11.31 -120.19 32.77
CA LEU A 632 10.04 -120.90 32.71
C LEU A 632 9.41 -121.06 34.09
N LEU A 633 8.27 -120.40 34.29
CA LEU A 633 7.53 -120.44 35.55
C LEU A 633 6.55 -121.61 35.56
N THR A 634 6.89 -122.65 36.32
CA THR A 634 5.97 -123.79 36.51
C THR A 634 4.80 -123.43 37.42
N ARG A 635 3.65 -124.08 37.19
CA ARG A 635 2.46 -124.01 38.06
C ARG A 635 2.79 -124.24 39.55
N SER A 636 3.75 -125.11 39.84
CA SER A 636 4.21 -125.40 41.20
C SER A 636 4.96 -124.24 41.85
N CYS A 637 5.83 -123.54 41.11
CA CYS A 637 6.65 -122.44 41.64
C CYS A 637 5.77 -121.23 42.04
N ILE A 638 4.83 -120.85 41.18
CA ILE A 638 3.88 -119.77 41.44
C ILE A 638 2.98 -120.09 42.65
N VAL A 639 2.40 -121.29 42.69
CA VAL A 639 1.55 -121.70 43.84
C VAL A 639 2.37 -121.79 45.14
N ALA A 640 3.61 -122.26 45.08
CA ALA A 640 4.47 -122.36 46.25
C ALA A 640 4.75 -120.99 46.87
N ALA A 641 5.06 -120.00 46.04
CA ALA A 641 5.31 -118.65 46.51
C ALA A 641 4.04 -117.95 47.05
N PHE A 642 2.86 -118.26 46.50
CA PHE A 642 1.59 -117.73 47.01
C PHE A 642 1.03 -118.44 48.24
N VAL A 643 1.44 -119.68 48.56
CA VAL A 643 0.82 -120.51 49.62
C VAL A 643 1.72 -120.82 50.83
N LYS A 644 3.06 -120.81 50.72
CA LYS A 644 3.93 -121.06 51.89
C LYS A 644 4.01 -119.83 52.82
N LYS A 645 3.80 -120.05 54.12
CA LYS A 645 4.14 -119.13 55.23
C LYS A 645 5.59 -119.41 55.62
N ASN A 646 6.43 -118.36 55.69
CA ASN A 646 7.75 -118.32 56.31
C ASN A 646 8.85 -119.24 55.74
N ILE A 647 9.55 -118.80 54.69
CA ILE A 647 11.02 -118.80 54.61
C ILE A 647 11.37 -117.66 53.66
N TRP A 648 11.89 -116.56 54.19
CA TRP A 648 12.85 -115.61 53.60
C TRP A 648 12.93 -114.41 54.54
N THR A 649 13.65 -114.61 55.66
CA THR A 649 14.25 -113.51 56.41
C THR A 649 15.75 -113.78 56.42
N LEU A 650 16.47 -112.86 55.76
CA LEU A 650 17.82 -112.40 56.09
C LEU A 650 18.98 -113.40 56.01
N GLN A 651 19.71 -113.34 54.90
CA GLN A 651 21.10 -112.89 54.99
C GLN A 651 21.37 -111.88 53.86
N THR A 652 21.92 -110.75 54.29
CA THR A 652 22.45 -109.59 53.55
C THR A 652 23.38 -109.95 52.42
#